data_AF-A0A5P9JX66-F1
#
_entry.id   AF-A0A5P9JX66-F1
#
_cell.length_a   1.000
_cell.length_b   1.000
_cell.length_c   1.000
_cell.angle_alpha   90.00
_cell.angle_beta   90.00
_cell.angle_gamma   90.00
#
_symmetry.space_group_name_H-M   'P 1'
#
loop_
_entity.id
_entity.type
_entity.pdbx_description
1 polymer ?
#
loop_
_entity_poly.entity_id
_entity_poly.type
_entity_poly.pdbx_seq_one_letter_code
_entity_poly.pdbx_strand_id
1 'polypeptide(L)'
;MRDILTIIASIVILILAVAVAAPPFVDWEAHRSSIDRLISRASGTEAHTEGRIGVRILPSPRLRFDRLRLGGKTPDSPSLTADLVWAEIALTPLLRGEVRFTETRIGRADIRIPVAPDGSWRVPQDLTAGSARGREFAIDSLKVAQLLVTTQTPTTGRTDQAYAENVSIEGQKLVGPWRVEGSTAGVPFRLVTGELTPDRTVQLRLSGGGDVYPRFDVEAKLALDGESASPPVPILAGKAKILFGPPAQVAAAGIPIPIVIETEFKAHEGAVDLSPFTLEAGEGGASLRMAGEGSIGLNDPRIRLKLEGRRLDADSFILSSSGQDFTSRLGEWSLPRVSVPLDLDLKIDSIGLAQEDLSNAILRLTLDKGEARIERIDLLAPGDTRIAMEGTVGLTTKGGADGKVALASGQSDRFARYLERLGLRSPFLKALDGRPLEMSSDVAYSNPVMSLSRMRVKAGEAVLTGNLRYTAPEGDGRGKLEAQVAIQNLNLDQLPRVSSVFEATQNLDVGFILDARNVRAGTRPEAGRITARILSDGPALLVESLDIVNLAGANARVSGRIAPDGSGRIAGKVTAQRAAPLVDLLGSVWIGGISKLVPYFLREGDLDLDIVTERVAPPPNSTELRLRTTAKGTAAGGSFLGSVDSLDGRTENLDVTLGTDNTGRWVNRATVPSLNRPSQVILRGTRVSSGRFNVTVSGDVGGVKVTTRRPFALSADDDVIDSGEAEIATADIAPFLLLLGDGSGVASPVPAQGRITLGRERDASLLSVTGQIANGNVQARLAVRSRSDITGDVSLDRLSLPWLVTTLALNTPPGPDANAIWSTARFGQSARLVTGGQVAFKVANLDLGRGIQATRAGFAVEATPDGAALRNFDAALGSGRLTGSATVTRQGALASVVGEGAIADVPLSALAGPTPFEARLTGSLKFGSAADSMAGLVANLGGAGEWRVADLRLPDTDPSAFERALKRLLADADPLAEGKAEAVLGMELARAALAAPTVSTSAALVSGSLRLSPFVVQNAAASWQGAVTYDLKSLALEARGTLAAKAAPQGWVGAPPSVGLAWRGSLAAPVREIDAGPFRNGLAAIVLKRELEKIEAFEKAQAERQRQIQAQQEAERRAKAAAEEAARQAKAREEADRARIEAERIQSQQRNDPNAALPPPDGPTAAPFTMPPLTPPLEIAPPPAINVRPGG
;
A
#
# COMPACT_ATOMS: atom_id res chain seq x y z
N MET A 1 100.46 8.89 98.90
CA MET A 1 99.46 8.86 97.79
C MET A 1 98.44 7.74 97.97
N ARG A 2 98.84 6.46 98.09
CA ARG A 2 97.88 5.34 98.13
C ARG A 2 96.75 5.55 99.14
N ASP A 3 97.06 5.96 100.36
CA ASP A 3 96.08 6.07 101.44
C ASP A 3 95.13 7.25 101.27
N ILE A 4 95.56 8.34 100.62
CA ILE A 4 94.69 9.45 100.21
C ILE A 4 93.72 8.96 99.12
N LEU A 5 94.18 8.15 98.17
CA LEU A 5 93.32 7.50 97.19
C LEU A 5 92.38 6.47 97.84
N THR A 6 92.80 5.72 98.85
CA THR A 6 91.91 4.80 99.59
C THR A 6 90.87 5.56 100.41
N ILE A 7 91.22 6.69 101.02
CA ILE A 7 90.29 7.55 101.77
C ILE A 7 89.30 8.22 100.81
N ILE A 8 89.76 8.80 99.69
CA ILE A 8 88.87 9.38 98.67
C ILE A 8 87.99 8.29 98.05
N ALA A 9 88.53 7.11 97.72
CA ALA A 9 87.74 5.99 97.21
C ALA A 9 86.72 5.49 98.24
N SER A 10 87.08 5.41 99.53
CA SER A 10 86.15 5.03 100.61
C SER A 10 85.05 6.08 100.81
N ILE A 11 85.39 7.37 100.76
CA ILE A 11 84.44 8.48 100.84
C ILE A 11 83.52 8.49 99.62
N VAL A 12 84.06 8.27 98.41
CA VAL A 12 83.27 8.18 97.17
C VAL A 12 82.37 6.93 97.20
N ILE A 13 82.87 5.77 97.63
CA ILE A 13 82.05 4.56 97.81
C ILE A 13 80.96 4.79 98.87
N LEU A 14 81.26 5.49 99.96
CA LEU A 14 80.27 5.86 100.98
C LEU A 14 79.21 6.83 100.42
N ILE A 15 79.62 7.85 99.67
CA ILE A 15 78.72 8.82 99.01
C ILE A 15 77.86 8.11 97.94
N LEU A 16 78.44 7.21 97.15
CA LEU A 16 77.71 6.41 96.16
C LEU A 16 76.74 5.42 96.84
N ALA A 17 77.15 4.77 97.93
CA ALA A 17 76.28 3.88 98.71
C ALA A 17 75.11 4.66 99.33
N VAL A 18 75.36 5.85 99.89
CA VAL A 18 74.32 6.77 100.36
C VAL A 18 73.42 7.22 99.20
N ALA A 19 73.97 7.57 98.04
CA ALA A 19 73.19 7.98 96.87
C ALA A 19 72.41 6.83 96.18
N VAL A 20 72.76 5.56 96.43
CA VAL A 20 71.94 4.39 96.08
C VAL A 20 70.88 4.12 97.16
N ALA A 21 71.27 4.12 98.44
CA ALA A 21 70.45 3.59 99.52
C ALA A 21 69.50 4.62 100.16
N ALA A 22 69.89 5.90 100.25
CA ALA A 22 69.11 6.94 100.91
C ALA A 22 67.83 7.39 100.15
N PRO A 23 67.80 7.49 98.81
CA PRO A 23 66.62 7.98 98.10
C PRO A 23 65.29 7.27 98.44
N PRO A 24 65.19 5.94 98.62
CA PRO A 24 63.94 5.30 99.04
C PRO A 24 63.54 5.53 100.52
N PHE A 25 64.41 6.11 101.36
CA PHE A 25 64.09 6.51 102.74
C PHE A 25 63.75 8.00 102.89
N VAL A 26 63.85 8.78 101.81
CA VAL A 26 63.46 10.20 101.77
C VAL A 26 62.04 10.32 101.24
N ASP A 27 61.18 11.03 101.96
CA ASP A 27 59.88 11.45 101.45
C ASP A 27 60.05 12.60 100.44
N TRP A 28 60.08 12.25 99.16
CA TRP A 28 60.17 13.22 98.06
C TRP A 28 58.85 13.99 97.84
N GLU A 29 57.72 13.50 98.36
CA GLU A 29 56.43 14.19 98.26
C GLU A 29 56.37 15.38 99.23
N ALA A 30 57.00 15.27 100.41
CA ALA A 30 57.22 16.41 101.31
C ALA A 30 58.09 17.52 100.67
N HIS A 31 58.95 17.18 99.71
CA HIS A 31 59.81 18.14 98.99
C HIS A 31 59.23 18.66 97.67
N ARG A 32 57.98 18.30 97.32
CA ARG A 32 57.26 18.64 96.09
C ARG A 32 57.40 20.11 95.66
N SER A 33 57.18 21.06 96.57
CA SER A 33 57.25 22.50 96.27
C SER A 33 58.63 23.01 95.84
N SER A 34 59.71 22.28 96.14
CA SER A 34 61.05 22.58 95.63
C SER A 34 61.33 21.92 94.29
N ILE A 35 60.78 20.73 94.06
CA ILE A 35 60.83 20.01 92.78
C ILE A 35 60.03 20.77 91.71
N ASP A 36 58.80 21.19 92.03
CA ASP A 36 57.95 22.00 91.16
C ASP A 36 58.62 23.34 90.78
N ARG A 37 59.33 23.99 91.71
CA ARG A 37 60.14 25.20 91.44
C ARG A 37 61.44 24.93 90.67
N LEU A 38 61.92 23.69 90.59
CA LEU A 38 63.03 23.31 89.70
C LEU A 38 62.48 23.03 88.28
N ILE A 39 61.42 22.23 88.17
CA ILE A 39 60.75 21.95 86.89
C ILE A 39 60.27 23.26 86.26
N SER A 40 59.62 24.16 87.01
CA SER A 40 59.13 25.45 86.50
C SER A 40 60.23 26.34 85.90
N ARG A 41 61.47 26.22 86.40
CA ARG A 41 62.63 26.95 85.86
C ARG A 41 63.20 26.28 84.62
N ALA A 42 63.18 24.95 84.55
CA ALA A 42 63.68 24.18 83.41
C ALA A 42 62.70 24.19 82.21
N SER A 43 61.39 24.13 82.46
CA SER A 43 60.33 24.21 81.44
C SER A 43 60.00 25.66 81.02
N GLY A 44 60.50 26.66 81.77
CA GLY A 44 60.11 28.06 81.63
C GLY A 44 58.63 28.36 81.94
N THR A 45 57.87 27.37 82.42
CA THR A 45 56.41 27.40 82.57
C THR A 45 56.04 26.84 83.94
N GLU A 46 55.09 27.46 84.63
CA GLU A 46 54.67 27.03 85.97
C GLU A 46 54.26 25.54 85.99
N ALA A 47 54.86 24.79 86.91
CA ALA A 47 54.78 23.34 87.00
C ALA A 47 54.18 22.90 88.34
N HIS A 48 53.29 21.91 88.32
CA HIS A 48 52.69 21.30 89.51
C HIS A 48 52.70 19.77 89.33
N THR A 49 53.31 19.03 90.26
CA THR A 49 53.30 17.56 90.24
C THR A 49 52.15 16.99 91.08
N GLU A 50 51.45 15.98 90.57
CA GLU A 50 50.35 15.26 91.25
C GLU A 50 50.71 13.77 91.42
N GLY A 51 50.18 13.13 92.46
CA GLY A 51 50.50 11.74 92.79
C GLY A 51 51.94 11.55 93.25
N ARG A 52 52.45 10.31 93.18
CA ARG A 52 53.71 9.93 93.81
C ARG A 52 54.93 10.49 93.09
N ILE A 53 55.98 10.78 93.87
CA ILE A 53 57.27 11.25 93.37
C ILE A 53 58.35 10.19 93.69
N GLY A 54 59.03 9.71 92.66
CA GLY A 54 60.17 8.80 92.79
C GLY A 54 61.46 9.45 92.30
N VAL A 55 62.52 9.41 93.12
CA VAL A 55 63.85 9.93 92.77
C VAL A 55 64.89 8.83 92.95
N ARG A 56 65.81 8.71 91.99
CA ARG A 56 66.93 7.76 92.06
C ARG A 56 68.18 8.42 91.50
N ILE A 57 69.29 8.42 92.24
CA ILE A 57 70.50 9.19 91.86
C ILE A 57 71.47 8.35 91.01
N LEU A 58 71.48 7.02 91.17
CA LEU A 58 72.48 6.13 90.57
C LEU A 58 71.85 4.88 89.89
N PRO A 59 72.43 4.37 88.79
CA PRO A 59 73.70 4.77 88.17
C PRO A 59 73.66 6.11 87.42
N SER A 60 72.47 6.60 87.08
CA SER A 60 72.23 7.94 86.54
C SER A 60 71.05 8.60 87.28
N PRO A 61 71.01 9.95 87.40
CA PRO A 61 69.93 10.64 88.08
C PRO A 61 68.62 10.56 87.29
N ARG A 62 67.56 10.10 87.95
CA ARG A 62 66.25 9.83 87.35
C ARG A 62 65.12 10.32 88.27
N LEU A 63 64.12 10.92 87.64
CA LEU A 63 62.87 11.36 88.26
C LEU A 63 61.70 10.55 87.69
N ARG A 64 60.70 10.26 88.53
CA ARG A 64 59.40 9.70 88.15
C ARG A 64 58.29 10.50 88.83
N PHE A 65 57.26 10.84 88.06
CA PHE A 65 56.02 11.46 88.55
C PHE A 65 54.82 10.66 88.07
N ASP A 66 53.85 10.41 88.93
CA ASP A 66 52.58 9.81 88.50
C ASP A 66 51.80 10.78 87.59
N ARG A 67 51.85 12.09 87.87
CA ARG A 67 51.43 13.15 86.95
C ARG A 67 52.24 14.45 87.13
N LEU A 68 52.42 15.17 86.03
CA LEU A 68 52.94 16.54 85.97
C LEU A 68 51.96 17.41 85.18
N ARG A 69 51.61 18.60 85.69
CA ARG A 69 50.93 19.66 84.93
C ARG A 69 51.87 20.83 84.71
N LEU A 70 51.87 21.39 83.50
CA LEU A 70 52.55 22.62 83.13
C LEU A 70 51.54 23.62 82.56
N GLY A 71 51.63 24.90 82.95
CA GLY A 71 50.79 25.98 82.42
C GLY A 71 49.40 26.07 83.08
N GLY A 72 48.41 26.61 82.36
CA GLY A 72 47.03 26.70 82.84
C GLY A 72 46.74 27.78 83.89
N LYS A 73 47.53 28.86 83.95
CA LYS A 73 47.34 30.01 84.88
C LYS A 73 45.96 30.66 84.79
N THR A 74 45.34 30.63 83.62
CA THR A 74 43.97 31.08 83.35
C THR A 74 43.26 30.08 82.45
N PRO A 75 41.91 30.04 82.42
CA PRO A 75 41.15 29.19 81.49
C PRO A 75 41.53 29.42 80.01
N ASP A 76 41.92 30.66 79.69
CA ASP A 76 42.32 31.11 78.36
C ASP A 76 43.82 30.89 78.06
N SER A 77 44.55 30.15 78.90
CA SER A 77 45.97 29.83 78.73
C SER A 77 46.22 28.35 78.43
N PRO A 78 47.16 28.00 77.54
CA PRO A 78 47.48 26.61 77.24
C PRO A 78 48.09 25.88 78.44
N SER A 79 47.89 24.57 78.47
CA SER A 79 48.41 23.68 79.50
C SER A 79 48.81 22.32 78.94
N LEU A 80 49.74 21.64 79.60
CA LEU A 80 50.12 20.25 79.32
C LEU A 80 49.90 19.44 80.61
N THR A 81 49.07 18.41 80.54
CA THR A 81 49.01 17.35 81.57
C THR A 81 49.76 16.12 81.06
N ALA A 82 50.72 15.62 81.83
CA ALA A 82 51.53 14.46 81.51
C ALA A 82 51.41 13.41 82.63
N ASP A 83 50.79 12.26 82.36
CA ASP A 83 50.69 11.12 83.27
C ASP A 83 51.86 10.14 83.04
N LEU A 84 52.32 9.49 84.12
CA LEU A 84 53.42 8.52 84.14
C LEU A 84 54.71 9.05 83.48
N VAL A 85 55.20 10.19 83.99
CA VAL A 85 56.44 10.82 83.53
C VAL A 85 57.64 10.11 84.15
N TRP A 86 58.63 9.78 83.34
CA TRP A 86 59.93 9.27 83.72
C TRP A 86 60.99 10.09 82.98
N ALA A 87 61.97 10.66 83.69
CA ALA A 87 62.97 11.52 83.07
C ALA A 87 64.37 11.24 83.62
N GLU A 88 65.35 11.09 82.74
CA GLU A 88 66.77 10.92 83.07
C GLU A 88 67.51 12.26 82.88
N ILE A 89 68.30 12.66 83.89
CA ILE A 89 69.00 13.96 83.94
C ILE A 89 70.48 13.75 83.65
N ALA A 90 71.05 14.62 82.82
CA ALA A 90 72.47 14.67 82.57
C ALA A 90 73.24 15.07 83.85
N LEU A 91 74.11 14.18 84.34
CA LEU A 91 74.85 14.39 85.60
C LEU A 91 75.81 15.60 85.53
N THR A 92 76.48 15.82 84.40
CA THR A 92 77.49 16.88 84.27
C THR A 92 76.91 18.30 84.28
N PRO A 93 75.80 18.62 83.57
CA PRO A 93 75.05 19.86 83.75
C PRO A 93 74.47 20.00 85.18
N LEU A 94 73.93 18.92 85.76
CA LEU A 94 73.32 18.97 87.10
C LEU A 94 74.31 19.42 88.18
N LEU A 95 75.59 18.99 88.08
CA LEU A 95 76.67 19.44 88.96
C LEU A 95 77.07 20.92 88.77
N ARG A 96 76.67 21.56 87.66
CA ARG A 96 76.81 23.01 87.42
C ARG A 96 75.56 23.82 87.83
N GLY A 97 74.48 23.14 88.25
CA GLY A 97 73.16 23.75 88.49
C GLY A 97 72.27 23.85 87.26
N GLU A 98 72.70 23.30 86.12
CA GLU A 98 71.95 23.26 84.86
C GLU A 98 71.09 21.99 84.80
N VAL A 99 69.76 22.11 84.65
CA VAL A 99 68.87 20.95 84.54
C VAL A 99 68.62 20.62 83.07
N ARG A 100 69.30 19.58 82.56
CA ARG A 100 69.13 19.02 81.21
C ARG A 100 68.75 17.55 81.30
N PHE A 101 67.71 17.15 80.57
CA PHE A 101 67.20 15.78 80.51
C PHE A 101 67.70 15.09 79.24
N THR A 102 68.31 13.91 79.36
CA THR A 102 68.82 13.15 78.21
C THR A 102 67.71 12.34 77.53
N GLU A 103 66.83 11.73 78.33
CA GLU A 103 65.62 11.08 77.83
C GLU A 103 64.45 11.31 78.78
N THR A 104 63.35 11.86 78.26
CA THR A 104 62.06 11.93 78.95
C THR A 104 61.10 10.97 78.28
N ARG A 105 60.40 10.15 79.06
CA ARG A 105 59.34 9.24 78.62
C ARG A 105 58.04 9.58 79.37
N ILE A 106 56.94 9.65 78.65
CA ILE A 106 55.62 10.00 79.20
C ILE A 106 54.63 8.89 78.78
N GLY A 107 53.84 8.38 79.72
CA GLY A 107 52.79 7.41 79.42
C GLY A 107 51.66 8.05 78.60
N ARG A 108 51.11 9.16 79.09
CA ARG A 108 50.10 9.95 78.38
C ARG A 108 50.37 11.44 78.51
N ALA A 109 50.31 12.19 77.42
CA ALA A 109 50.30 13.65 77.42
C ALA A 109 48.98 14.18 76.83
N ASP A 110 48.44 15.25 77.42
CA ASP A 110 47.28 16.01 76.93
C ASP A 110 47.67 17.49 76.90
N ILE A 111 47.95 18.00 75.69
CA ILE A 111 48.24 19.41 75.43
C ILE A 111 46.92 20.11 75.12
N ARG A 112 46.50 21.03 75.99
CA ARG A 112 45.28 21.82 75.83
C ARG A 112 45.62 23.18 75.24
N ILE A 113 45.01 23.51 74.10
CA ILE A 113 45.21 24.77 73.37
C ILE A 113 43.88 25.54 73.34
N PRO A 114 43.78 26.70 74.01
CA PRO A 114 42.57 27.51 73.96
C PRO A 114 42.43 28.18 72.59
N VAL A 115 41.21 28.15 72.05
CA VAL A 115 40.84 28.69 70.74
C VAL A 115 39.94 29.91 70.95
N ALA A 116 40.24 30.99 70.24
CA ALA A 116 39.48 32.24 70.30
C ALA A 116 38.13 32.12 69.56
N PRO A 117 37.19 33.09 69.73
CA PRO A 117 35.88 33.04 69.06
C PRO A 117 35.92 33.04 67.53
N ASP A 118 37.02 33.50 66.95
CA ASP A 118 37.35 33.52 65.51
C ASP A 118 38.03 32.22 65.01
N GLY A 119 38.13 31.20 65.87
CA GLY A 119 38.82 29.94 65.55
C GLY A 119 40.35 29.99 65.62
N SER A 120 40.97 31.14 65.92
CA SER A 120 42.42 31.25 66.02
C SER A 120 42.98 30.56 67.28
N TRP A 121 44.10 29.85 67.12
CA TRP A 121 44.80 29.22 68.25
C TRP A 121 45.55 30.28 69.06
N ARG A 122 45.31 30.35 70.37
CA ARG A 122 46.01 31.29 71.25
C ARG A 122 47.39 30.75 71.65
N VAL A 123 48.36 30.96 70.76
CA VAL A 123 49.79 30.66 70.98
C VAL A 123 50.33 31.47 72.17
N PRO A 124 51.17 30.88 73.06
CA PRO A 124 51.83 31.60 74.15
C PRO A 124 52.56 32.87 73.69
N GLN A 125 52.33 33.99 74.38
CA GLN A 125 52.98 35.27 74.08
C GLN A 125 54.52 35.21 74.23
N ASP A 126 55.05 34.36 75.11
CA ASP A 126 56.51 34.13 75.25
C ASP A 126 57.17 33.56 73.98
N LEU A 127 56.41 32.86 73.12
CA LEU A 127 56.93 32.36 71.84
C LEU A 127 56.99 33.46 70.77
N THR A 128 56.05 34.42 70.80
CA THR A 128 55.95 35.51 69.81
C THR A 128 56.74 36.76 70.21
N ALA A 129 56.95 37.01 71.50
CA ALA A 129 57.73 38.13 72.05
C ALA A 129 59.26 37.97 71.90
N GLY A 130 59.74 36.92 71.22
CA GLY A 130 61.16 36.71 70.89
C GLY A 130 62.04 36.20 72.04
N SER A 131 61.60 36.29 73.29
CA SER A 131 62.29 35.77 74.48
C SER A 131 62.59 34.27 74.42
N ALA A 132 61.77 33.49 73.70
CA ALA A 132 62.01 32.07 73.45
C ALA A 132 63.16 31.76 72.47
N ARG A 133 63.56 32.69 71.58
CA ARG A 133 64.53 32.40 70.50
C ARG A 133 65.93 32.02 71.02
N GLY A 134 66.31 32.50 72.20
CA GLY A 134 67.60 32.20 72.83
C GLY A 134 67.60 31.05 73.84
N ARG A 135 66.48 30.34 74.04
CA ARG A 135 66.40 29.23 75.00
C ARG A 135 66.72 27.89 74.34
N GLU A 136 67.81 27.26 74.79
CA GLU A 136 68.07 25.83 74.54
C GLU A 136 66.89 24.99 75.03
N PHE A 137 66.58 23.91 74.32
CA PHE A 137 65.57 22.95 74.77
C PHE A 137 66.19 21.99 75.78
N ALA A 138 65.62 21.92 76.98
CA ALA A 138 66.19 21.19 78.10
C ALA A 138 66.04 19.65 78.00
N ILE A 139 65.53 19.09 76.90
CA ILE A 139 65.28 17.65 76.74
C ILE A 139 65.85 17.17 75.41
N ASP A 140 66.88 16.31 75.43
CA ASP A 140 67.55 15.86 74.20
C ASP A 140 66.68 14.87 73.39
N SER A 141 65.88 14.03 74.05
CA SER A 141 64.91 13.09 73.45
C SER A 141 63.64 12.98 74.31
N LEU A 142 62.47 13.32 73.75
CA LEU A 142 61.18 13.17 74.42
C LEU A 142 60.32 12.09 73.72
N LYS A 143 59.90 11.06 74.46
CA LYS A 143 59.02 9.99 73.96
C LYS A 143 57.70 9.98 74.71
N VAL A 144 56.59 9.83 74.00
CA VAL A 144 55.23 9.88 74.54
C VAL A 144 54.44 8.69 73.98
N ALA A 145 54.02 7.75 74.84
CA ALA A 145 53.31 6.56 74.38
C ALA A 145 51.92 6.91 73.82
N GLN A 146 51.20 7.86 74.45
CA GLN A 146 49.98 8.47 73.92
C GLN A 146 50.01 9.99 74.06
N LEU A 147 50.09 10.72 72.95
CA LEU A 147 49.99 12.17 72.88
C LEU A 147 48.58 12.56 72.40
N LEU A 148 47.91 13.41 73.17
CA LEU A 148 46.67 14.09 72.78
C LEU A 148 46.95 15.58 72.65
N VAL A 149 46.33 16.21 71.64
CA VAL A 149 46.23 17.66 71.51
C VAL A 149 44.75 18.00 71.48
N THR A 150 44.28 18.61 72.57
CA THR A 150 42.89 19.03 72.77
C THR A 150 42.78 20.53 72.50
N THR A 151 42.14 20.94 71.41
CA THR A 151 41.66 22.32 71.30
C THR A 151 40.43 22.52 72.19
N GLN A 152 40.25 23.70 72.77
CA GLN A 152 39.02 24.05 73.47
C GLN A 152 38.62 25.50 73.21
N THR A 153 37.38 25.73 72.78
CA THR A 153 36.83 27.08 72.60
C THR A 153 36.11 27.51 73.89
N PRO A 154 36.65 28.46 74.70
CA PRO A 154 36.13 28.75 76.04
C PRO A 154 34.69 29.29 76.06
N THR A 155 34.25 29.94 74.98
CA THR A 155 32.91 30.54 74.87
C THR A 155 31.80 29.54 74.53
N THR A 156 32.13 28.41 73.90
CA THR A 156 31.13 27.40 73.45
C THR A 156 31.29 26.05 74.15
N GLY A 157 32.42 25.81 74.83
CA GLY A 157 32.76 24.52 75.40
C GLY A 157 33.15 23.45 74.38
N ARG A 158 33.16 23.76 73.06
CA ARG A 158 33.58 22.80 72.02
C ARG A 158 35.03 22.38 72.26
N THR A 159 35.28 21.08 72.22
CA THR A 159 36.61 20.48 72.29
C THR A 159 36.85 19.60 71.08
N ASP A 160 37.90 19.88 70.31
CA ASP A 160 38.34 19.01 69.21
C ASP A 160 39.63 18.30 69.66
N GLN A 161 39.82 17.03 69.32
CA GLN A 161 40.95 16.23 69.81
C GLN A 161 41.69 15.51 68.68
N ALA A 162 42.97 15.83 68.53
CA ALA A 162 43.93 15.03 67.76
C ALA A 162 44.68 14.08 68.70
N TYR A 163 45.04 12.90 68.23
CA TYR A 163 45.86 11.95 68.99
C TYR A 163 46.96 11.33 68.12
N ALA A 164 48.06 10.95 68.77
CA ALA A 164 49.17 10.20 68.21
C ALA A 164 49.75 9.26 69.27
N GLU A 165 50.33 8.16 68.83
CA GLU A 165 50.89 7.09 69.65
C GLU A 165 52.37 6.88 69.32
N ASN A 166 53.13 6.39 70.29
CA ASN A 166 54.56 6.11 70.18
C ASN A 166 55.40 7.30 69.65
N VAL A 167 55.02 8.51 70.05
CA VAL A 167 55.58 9.75 69.51
C VAL A 167 56.98 10.00 70.06
N SER A 168 57.95 10.26 69.20
CA SER A 168 59.32 10.68 69.53
C SER A 168 59.55 12.11 69.03
N ILE A 169 60.04 12.98 69.89
CA ILE A 169 60.27 14.41 69.65
C ILE A 169 61.74 14.73 69.95
N GLU A 170 62.43 15.30 68.96
CA GLU A 170 63.85 15.70 69.02
C GLU A 170 63.99 17.16 68.59
N GLY A 171 64.81 17.95 69.30
CA GLY A 171 65.09 19.36 68.96
C GLY A 171 66.11 19.99 69.91
N GLN A 172 66.78 21.06 69.46
CA GLN A 172 67.85 21.73 70.23
C GLN A 172 67.43 23.08 70.84
N LYS A 173 66.41 23.74 70.28
CA LYS A 173 65.89 25.04 70.73
C LYS A 173 64.38 24.95 70.85
N LEU A 174 63.79 25.73 71.76
CA LEU A 174 62.33 25.85 71.89
C LEU A 174 61.63 26.36 70.60
N VAL A 175 62.35 27.08 69.75
CA VAL A 175 61.85 27.64 68.47
C VAL A 175 62.14 26.77 67.24
N GLY A 176 62.61 25.52 67.43
CA GLY A 176 62.99 24.61 66.35
C GLY A 176 64.44 24.77 65.87
N PRO A 177 64.90 23.97 64.89
CA PRO A 177 64.12 22.97 64.15
C PRO A 177 63.73 21.77 65.03
N TRP A 178 62.56 21.19 64.73
CA TRP A 178 62.01 20.02 65.42
C TRP A 178 61.90 18.84 64.46
N ARG A 179 62.13 17.63 64.98
CA ARG A 179 61.70 16.36 64.36
C ARG A 179 60.70 15.68 65.29
N VAL A 180 59.55 15.32 64.75
CA VAL A 180 58.50 14.57 65.44
C VAL A 180 58.14 13.36 64.60
N GLU A 181 58.26 12.16 65.15
CA GLU A 181 57.88 10.90 64.52
C GLU A 181 56.88 10.16 65.40
N GLY A 182 55.94 9.40 64.83
CA GLY A 182 54.94 8.66 65.59
C GLY A 182 53.91 7.99 64.68
N SER A 183 52.80 7.53 65.25
CA SER A 183 51.68 6.95 64.49
C SER A 183 50.32 7.50 64.94
N THR A 184 49.37 7.69 64.04
CA THR A 184 47.97 8.02 64.37
C THR A 184 47.02 7.11 63.59
N ALA A 185 46.03 6.51 64.25
CA ALA A 185 45.17 5.46 63.67
C ALA A 185 45.94 4.30 62.97
N GLY A 186 47.14 3.97 63.46
CA GLY A 186 48.06 3.00 62.84
C GLY A 186 48.91 3.54 61.67
N VAL A 187 48.63 4.74 61.17
CA VAL A 187 49.38 5.40 60.09
C VAL A 187 50.63 6.08 60.66
N PRO A 188 51.86 5.70 60.26
CA PRO A 188 53.06 6.38 60.71
C PRO A 188 53.23 7.75 60.04
N PHE A 189 53.79 8.70 60.76
CA PHE A 189 54.10 10.06 60.29
C PHE A 189 55.46 10.56 60.80
N ARG A 190 56.05 11.47 60.02
CA ARG A 190 57.24 12.26 60.32
C ARG A 190 56.95 13.72 59.98
N LEU A 191 56.87 14.56 61.00
CA LEU A 191 56.80 16.02 60.90
C LEU A 191 58.18 16.60 61.18
N VAL A 192 58.69 17.42 60.27
CA VAL A 192 59.91 18.22 60.45
C VAL A 192 59.54 19.70 60.38
N THR A 193 60.09 20.52 61.28
CA THR A 193 59.92 21.98 61.27
C THR A 193 61.25 22.69 61.12
N GLY A 194 61.24 23.86 60.46
CA GLY A 194 62.33 24.83 60.53
C GLY A 194 62.39 25.55 61.88
N GLU A 195 63.34 26.47 62.01
CA GLU A 195 63.41 27.44 63.10
C GLU A 195 62.50 28.66 62.80
N LEU A 196 61.83 29.20 63.82
CA LEU A 196 60.94 30.37 63.68
C LEU A 196 61.71 31.64 63.24
N THR A 197 61.47 32.06 62.00
CA THR A 197 62.20 33.14 61.34
C THR A 197 61.90 34.53 61.93
N PRO A 198 62.70 35.58 61.60
CA PRO A 198 62.43 36.96 61.99
C PRO A 198 61.04 37.45 61.57
N ASP A 199 60.60 37.12 60.35
CA ASP A 199 59.28 37.40 59.76
C ASP A 199 58.12 36.58 60.34
N ARG A 200 58.35 35.86 61.46
CA ARG A 200 57.38 35.01 62.16
C ARG A 200 56.81 33.88 61.29
N THR A 201 57.63 33.28 60.44
CA THR A 201 57.21 32.14 59.62
C THR A 201 57.99 30.87 59.94
N VAL A 202 57.38 29.72 59.67
CA VAL A 202 57.93 28.38 59.93
C VAL A 202 57.67 27.52 58.71
N GLN A 203 58.72 26.90 58.18
CA GLN A 203 58.58 25.83 57.19
C GLN A 203 58.27 24.51 57.90
N LEU A 204 57.33 23.75 57.36
CA LEU A 204 56.84 22.48 57.89
C LEU A 204 56.87 21.45 56.75
N ARG A 205 57.41 20.26 57.01
CA ARG A 205 57.33 19.12 56.09
C ARG A 205 56.75 17.91 56.84
N LEU A 206 55.52 17.58 56.53
CA LEU A 206 54.77 16.45 57.09
C LEU A 206 54.71 15.33 56.04
N SER A 207 55.38 14.22 56.33
CA SER A 207 55.43 13.03 55.48
C SER A 207 54.93 11.81 56.23
N GLY A 208 54.34 10.83 55.55
CA GLY A 208 53.81 9.64 56.21
C GLY A 208 53.05 8.69 55.29
N GLY A 209 52.29 7.78 55.91
CA GLY A 209 51.78 6.59 55.22
C GLY A 209 52.83 5.49 55.17
N GLY A 210 52.60 4.46 54.34
CA GLY A 210 53.51 3.31 54.31
C GLY A 210 53.17 2.36 53.17
N ASP A 211 53.05 1.08 53.50
CA ASP A 211 52.68 0.05 52.53
C ASP A 211 51.18 -0.28 52.55
N VAL A 212 50.54 -0.20 53.73
CA VAL A 212 49.08 -0.44 53.89
C VAL A 212 48.26 0.86 53.82
N TYR A 213 48.92 2.02 53.84
CA TYR A 213 48.28 3.34 53.90
C TYR A 213 48.79 4.29 52.81
N PRO A 214 47.94 5.17 52.24
CA PRO A 214 48.35 6.14 51.23
C PRO A 214 49.55 6.96 51.69
N ARG A 215 50.57 7.07 50.83
CA ARG A 215 51.80 7.79 51.14
C ARG A 215 51.57 9.28 50.88
N PHE A 216 51.82 10.13 51.87
CA PHE A 216 51.63 11.58 51.76
C PHE A 216 52.92 12.34 52.05
N ASP A 217 53.07 13.46 51.37
CA ASP A 217 54.16 14.42 51.54
C ASP A 217 53.60 15.84 51.41
N VAL A 218 53.69 16.62 52.48
CA VAL A 218 53.04 17.93 52.62
C VAL A 218 54.08 18.95 53.06
N GLU A 219 54.40 19.89 52.17
CA GLU A 219 55.32 20.99 52.41
C GLU A 219 54.53 22.28 52.61
N ALA A 220 54.60 22.88 53.79
CA ALA A 220 53.80 24.03 54.17
C ALA A 220 54.63 25.16 54.79
N LYS A 221 54.19 26.39 54.56
CA LYS A 221 54.62 27.57 55.28
C LYS A 221 53.49 27.99 56.22
N LEU A 222 53.78 27.96 57.52
CA LEU A 222 52.97 28.61 58.54
C LEU A 222 53.46 30.06 58.71
N ALA A 223 52.55 31.02 58.68
CA ALA A 223 52.81 32.42 58.97
C ALA A 223 51.92 32.90 60.13
N LEU A 224 52.49 33.66 61.06
CA LEU A 224 51.78 34.23 62.22
C LEU A 224 51.54 35.73 61.98
N ASP A 225 50.51 36.03 61.20
CA ASP A 225 50.18 37.38 60.76
C ASP A 225 49.48 38.18 61.87
N GLY A 226 49.82 39.47 62.02
CA GLY A 226 49.20 40.34 63.01
C GLY A 226 50.07 41.54 63.44
N GLU A 227 49.50 42.73 63.37
CA GLU A 227 50.06 43.93 63.99
C GLU A 227 50.18 43.79 65.52
N SER A 228 51.04 44.60 66.13
CA SER A 228 51.57 44.38 67.50
C SER A 228 50.57 44.55 68.67
N ALA A 229 49.27 44.60 68.40
CA ALA A 229 48.19 44.75 69.39
C ALA A 229 47.17 43.59 69.39
N SER A 230 47.16 42.73 68.37
CA SER A 230 46.24 41.58 68.26
C SER A 230 46.98 40.24 68.39
N PRO A 231 46.31 39.17 68.87
CA PRO A 231 46.88 37.82 68.77
C PRO A 231 47.05 37.45 67.29
N PRO A 232 48.20 36.89 66.88
CA PRO A 232 48.46 36.65 65.47
C PRO A 232 47.67 35.45 64.94
N VAL A 233 47.07 35.61 63.76
CA VAL A 233 46.28 34.58 63.10
C VAL A 233 47.22 33.62 62.33
N PRO A 234 47.14 32.30 62.57
CA PRO A 234 47.97 31.33 61.85
C PRO A 234 47.43 31.09 60.43
N ILE A 235 48.14 31.59 59.42
CA ILE A 235 47.87 31.29 58.01
C ILE A 235 48.77 30.13 57.58
N LEU A 236 48.18 29.06 57.05
CA LEU A 236 48.90 27.89 56.55
C LEU A 236 48.67 27.75 55.03
N ALA A 237 49.76 27.74 54.25
CA ALA A 237 49.70 27.50 52.81
C ALA A 237 50.85 26.60 52.37
N GLY A 238 50.65 25.78 51.32
CA GLY A 238 51.64 24.78 50.94
C GLY A 238 51.31 23.96 49.70
N LYS A 239 52.09 22.91 49.49
CA LYS A 239 51.90 21.86 48.49
C LYS A 239 51.66 20.53 49.21
N ALA A 240 50.72 19.74 48.71
CA ALA A 240 50.46 18.39 49.20
C ALA A 240 50.48 17.40 48.02
N LYS A 241 51.26 16.33 48.17
CA LYS A 241 51.30 15.18 47.27
C LYS A 241 50.83 13.95 48.02
N ILE A 242 49.87 13.22 47.45
CA ILE A 242 49.32 11.99 48.03
C ILE A 242 49.31 10.89 46.96
N LEU A 243 49.87 9.73 47.28
CA LEU A 243 49.90 8.54 46.45
C LEU A 243 49.02 7.45 47.09
N PHE A 244 47.93 7.12 46.41
CA PHE A 244 47.11 5.94 46.69
C PHE A 244 47.51 4.87 45.67
N GLY A 245 47.90 3.68 46.09
CA GLY A 245 48.25 2.60 45.17
C GLY A 245 48.94 1.43 45.86
N PRO A 246 48.99 0.25 45.23
CA PRO A 246 49.65 -0.92 45.80
C PRO A 246 51.17 -0.72 45.87
N PRO A 247 51.82 -1.06 46.99
CA PRO A 247 53.26 -1.29 47.01
C PRO A 247 53.59 -2.58 46.26
N ALA A 248 54.87 -2.80 46.00
CA ALA A 248 55.35 -4.11 45.59
C ALA A 248 55.20 -5.10 46.77
N GLN A 249 54.18 -5.97 46.67
CA GLN A 249 53.78 -7.09 47.57
C GLN A 249 52.53 -6.82 48.43
N VAL A 250 51.70 -7.87 48.57
CA VAL A 250 50.41 -7.97 49.31
C VAL A 250 49.22 -7.22 48.67
N ALA A 251 48.45 -7.95 47.87
CA ALA A 251 47.21 -7.47 47.24
C ALA A 251 45.99 -7.62 48.18
N ALA A 252 45.84 -6.71 49.15
CA ALA A 252 44.68 -6.68 50.06
C ALA A 252 44.06 -5.26 50.16
N ALA A 253 42.76 -5.16 49.87
CA ALA A 253 41.89 -3.99 50.12
C ALA A 253 42.20 -2.64 49.41
N GLY A 254 43.08 -2.60 48.40
CA GLY A 254 43.40 -1.39 47.63
C GLY A 254 42.71 -1.27 46.27
N ILE A 255 42.57 -0.03 45.75
CA ILE A 255 42.26 0.24 44.34
C ILE A 255 43.45 -0.28 43.49
N PRO A 256 43.24 -1.12 42.44
CA PRO A 256 44.33 -1.74 41.67
C PRO A 256 44.99 -0.80 40.65
N ILE A 257 44.85 0.51 40.85
CA ILE A 257 45.30 1.58 39.96
C ILE A 257 46.02 2.60 40.84
N PRO A 258 47.28 2.99 40.55
CA PRO A 258 47.92 4.08 41.27
C PRO A 258 47.23 5.41 40.94
N ILE A 259 46.91 6.17 41.98
CA ILE A 259 46.34 7.53 41.91
C ILE A 259 47.32 8.47 42.62
N VAL A 260 47.88 9.41 41.87
CA VAL A 260 48.64 10.54 42.38
C VAL A 260 47.70 11.75 42.45
N ILE A 261 47.62 12.37 43.62
CA ILE A 261 47.00 13.68 43.81
C ILE A 261 48.12 14.67 44.15
N GLU A 262 48.19 15.77 43.40
CA GLU A 262 49.07 16.91 43.70
C GLU A 262 48.24 18.19 43.73
N THR A 263 48.33 18.94 44.83
CA THR A 263 47.60 20.20 44.99
C THR A 263 48.43 21.24 45.73
N GLU A 264 48.29 22.50 45.33
CA GLU A 264 48.57 23.63 46.24
C GLU A 264 47.34 23.86 47.13
N PHE A 265 47.57 24.31 48.36
CA PHE A 265 46.51 24.53 49.34
C PHE A 265 46.74 25.80 50.17
N LYS A 266 45.64 26.42 50.62
CA LYS A 266 45.64 27.60 51.48
C LYS A 266 44.49 27.50 52.50
N ALA A 267 44.82 27.47 53.78
CA ALA A 267 43.84 27.54 54.86
C ALA A 267 43.39 28.98 55.13
N HIS A 268 42.10 29.16 55.39
CA HIS A 268 41.48 30.39 55.86
C HIS A 268 40.39 30.08 56.91
N GLU A 269 39.64 31.08 57.38
CA GLU A 269 38.62 30.86 58.41
C GLU A 269 37.54 29.87 57.95
N GLY A 270 37.49 28.69 58.58
CA GLY A 270 36.46 27.68 58.34
C GLY A 270 36.64 26.80 57.08
N ALA A 271 37.64 27.01 56.24
CA ALA A 271 37.90 26.18 55.06
C ALA A 271 39.37 26.16 54.60
N VAL A 272 39.70 25.20 53.73
CA VAL A 272 40.98 25.10 53.00
C VAL A 272 40.69 25.09 51.51
N ASP A 273 41.25 26.06 50.77
CA ASP A 273 41.19 26.10 49.32
C ASP A 273 42.25 25.18 48.71
N LEU A 274 41.91 24.50 47.62
CA LEU A 274 42.79 23.59 46.86
C LEU A 274 42.88 24.09 45.40
N SER A 275 43.97 24.75 45.03
CA SER A 275 44.14 25.28 43.66
C SER A 275 45.61 25.61 43.34
N PRO A 276 46.17 25.12 42.21
CA PRO A 276 45.61 24.09 41.35
C PRO A 276 45.54 22.74 42.10
N PHE A 277 44.48 21.97 41.83
CA PHE A 277 44.35 20.56 42.21
C PHE A 277 44.53 19.70 40.95
N THR A 278 45.32 18.63 41.04
CA THR A 278 45.56 17.69 39.95
C THR A 278 45.47 16.24 40.43
N LEU A 279 44.93 15.38 39.57
CA LEU A 279 44.76 13.95 39.82
C LEU A 279 45.19 13.18 38.58
N GLU A 280 46.15 12.28 38.75
CA GLU A 280 46.60 11.33 37.73
C GLU A 280 46.35 9.90 38.21
N ALA A 281 45.56 9.13 37.46
CA ALA A 281 45.20 7.75 37.78
C ALA A 281 45.56 6.80 36.62
N GLY A 282 46.38 5.80 36.89
CA GLY A 282 46.83 4.79 35.92
C GLY A 282 48.33 4.85 35.61
N GLU A 283 48.77 3.93 34.76
CA GLU A 283 50.19 3.78 34.38
C GLU A 283 50.35 3.91 32.85
N GLY A 284 51.46 4.50 32.41
CA GLY A 284 51.82 4.62 31.00
C GLY A 284 50.84 5.45 30.17
N GLY A 285 50.54 4.99 28.95
CA GLY A 285 49.75 5.74 27.96
C GLY A 285 48.24 5.83 28.24
N ALA A 286 47.72 5.03 29.18
CA ALA A 286 46.29 4.96 29.52
C ALA A 286 45.92 5.71 30.81
N SER A 287 46.78 6.62 31.28
CA SER A 287 46.57 7.43 32.48
C SER A 287 45.43 8.46 32.30
N LEU A 288 44.42 8.43 33.17
CA LEU A 288 43.48 9.54 33.34
C LEU A 288 44.20 10.70 34.03
N ARG A 289 44.29 11.87 33.38
CA ARG A 289 44.73 13.11 34.02
C ARG A 289 43.58 14.11 34.10
N MET A 290 43.30 14.61 35.29
CA MET A 290 42.33 15.66 35.57
C MET A 290 43.00 16.82 36.31
N ALA A 291 42.58 18.04 36.04
CA ALA A 291 43.03 19.25 36.71
C ALA A 291 41.85 20.17 37.03
N GLY A 292 41.97 20.98 38.09
CA GLY A 292 40.90 21.88 38.49
C GLY A 292 41.13 22.50 39.86
N GLU A 293 40.04 22.61 40.62
CA GLU A 293 39.98 23.35 41.88
C GLU A 293 39.09 22.63 42.91
N GLY A 294 39.28 22.95 44.19
CA GLY A 294 38.49 22.36 45.26
C GLY A 294 38.51 23.16 46.55
N SER A 295 37.69 22.72 47.52
CA SER A 295 37.70 23.24 48.89
C SER A 295 37.36 22.15 49.90
N ILE A 296 37.94 22.24 51.09
CA ILE A 296 37.61 21.41 52.26
C ILE A 296 36.98 22.32 53.32
N GLY A 297 35.70 22.12 53.62
CA GLY A 297 35.04 22.77 54.75
C GLY A 297 35.51 22.18 56.07
N LEU A 298 35.84 23.04 57.04
CA LEU A 298 36.28 22.66 58.39
C LEU A 298 35.14 22.75 59.42
N ASN A 299 34.16 23.65 59.19
CA ASN A 299 33.00 23.83 60.07
C ASN A 299 31.79 22.94 59.69
N ASP A 300 31.52 22.76 58.38
CA ASP A 300 30.76 21.64 57.83
C ASP A 300 31.79 20.72 57.15
N PRO A 301 32.15 19.56 57.74
CA PRO A 301 33.16 18.66 57.18
C PRO A 301 32.74 18.13 55.81
N ARG A 302 33.21 18.77 54.75
CA ARG A 302 32.83 18.46 53.37
C ARG A 302 33.96 18.77 52.41
N ILE A 303 34.20 17.88 51.46
CA ILE A 303 35.10 18.10 50.35
C ILE A 303 34.25 18.50 49.13
N ARG A 304 34.66 19.52 48.39
CA ARG A 304 34.06 19.90 47.10
C ARG A 304 35.16 19.95 46.06
N LEU A 305 35.03 19.19 44.97
CA LEU A 305 36.01 19.13 43.87
C LEU A 305 35.34 19.42 42.54
N LYS A 306 35.98 20.23 41.70
CA LYS A 306 35.58 20.51 40.33
C LYS A 306 36.77 20.25 39.41
N LEU A 307 36.67 19.23 38.56
CA LEU A 307 37.81 18.65 37.83
C LEU A 307 37.49 18.51 36.34
N GLU A 308 38.43 18.91 35.48
CA GLU A 308 38.33 18.78 34.03
C GLU A 308 39.45 17.88 33.46
N GLY A 309 39.11 17.00 32.52
CA GLY A 309 40.02 16.06 31.85
C GLY A 309 39.82 16.03 30.33
N ARG A 310 40.90 15.85 29.58
CA ARG A 310 40.87 15.94 28.10
C ARG A 310 40.47 14.63 27.40
N ARG A 311 41.06 13.51 27.79
CA ARG A 311 40.75 12.17 27.26
C ARG A 311 40.89 11.12 28.35
N LEU A 312 39.93 10.21 28.41
CA LEU A 312 40.02 8.92 29.10
C LEU A 312 40.03 7.82 28.02
N ASP A 313 41.13 7.09 27.85
CA ASP A 313 41.19 6.01 26.88
C ASP A 313 40.89 4.67 27.57
N ALA A 314 39.60 4.36 27.70
CA ALA A 314 39.12 3.21 28.46
C ALA A 314 39.47 1.88 27.76
N ASP A 315 39.49 1.85 26.42
CA ASP A 315 39.93 0.68 25.66
C ASP A 315 41.41 0.34 25.95
N SER A 316 42.30 1.33 25.88
CA SER A 316 43.73 1.14 26.22
C SER A 316 43.92 0.78 27.70
N PHE A 317 43.09 1.31 28.59
CA PHE A 317 43.12 0.94 30.01
C PHE A 317 42.68 -0.51 30.23
N ILE A 318 41.52 -0.93 29.73
CA ILE A 318 40.95 -2.28 29.92
C ILE A 318 41.90 -3.36 29.38
N LEU A 319 42.59 -3.10 28.28
CA LEU A 319 43.57 -4.02 27.69
C LEU A 319 44.89 -4.10 28.47
N SER A 320 45.19 -3.14 29.35
CA SER A 320 46.39 -3.15 30.20
C SER A 320 46.33 -4.21 31.31
N SER A 321 47.48 -4.54 31.90
CA SER A 321 47.57 -5.46 33.05
C SER A 321 46.72 -4.99 34.23
N SER A 322 46.77 -3.70 34.55
CA SER A 322 46.05 -3.08 35.66
C SER A 322 44.54 -2.96 35.35
N GLY A 323 44.17 -2.83 34.08
CA GLY A 323 42.79 -2.91 33.62
C GLY A 323 42.21 -4.31 33.74
N GLN A 324 42.94 -5.36 33.35
CA GLN A 324 42.48 -6.74 33.52
C GLN A 324 42.30 -7.10 35.00
N ASP A 325 43.25 -6.72 35.87
CA ASP A 325 43.14 -6.90 37.32
C ASP A 325 42.01 -6.07 37.97
N PHE A 326 41.70 -4.89 37.41
CA PHE A 326 40.52 -4.11 37.79
C PHE A 326 39.21 -4.80 37.35
N THR A 327 39.13 -5.30 36.12
CA THR A 327 37.91 -5.98 35.63
C THR A 327 37.62 -7.30 36.34
N SER A 328 38.64 -8.07 36.72
CA SER A 328 38.46 -9.33 37.46
C SER A 328 37.93 -9.10 38.88
N ARG A 329 38.30 -7.98 39.51
CA ARG A 329 37.87 -7.59 40.86
C ARG A 329 36.62 -6.71 40.88
N LEU A 330 36.09 -6.30 39.72
CA LEU A 330 34.99 -5.33 39.62
C LEU A 330 33.72 -5.80 40.36
N GLY A 331 33.45 -7.11 40.37
CA GLY A 331 32.31 -7.71 41.08
C GLY A 331 32.49 -7.80 42.61
N GLU A 332 33.71 -7.66 43.12
CA GLU A 332 34.03 -7.61 44.56
C GLU A 332 34.31 -6.17 45.04
N TRP A 333 34.45 -5.21 44.11
CA TRP A 333 34.75 -3.83 44.42
C TRP A 333 33.56 -3.15 45.10
N SER A 334 33.81 -2.60 46.29
CA SER A 334 32.89 -1.73 46.99
C SER A 334 33.54 -0.36 47.20
N LEU A 335 32.73 0.70 47.09
CA LEU A 335 33.21 2.04 47.39
C LEU A 335 33.62 2.12 48.87
N PRO A 336 34.81 2.66 49.19
CA PRO A 336 35.25 2.81 50.58
C PRO A 336 34.27 3.70 51.34
N ARG A 337 34.07 3.43 52.64
CA ARG A 337 33.13 4.20 53.46
C ARG A 337 33.61 5.65 53.59
N VAL A 338 33.00 6.54 52.82
CA VAL A 338 33.25 7.98 52.82
C VAL A 338 32.77 8.58 54.15
N SER A 339 33.71 8.91 55.04
CA SER A 339 33.43 9.50 56.36
C SER A 339 33.21 11.01 56.33
N VAL A 340 33.55 11.69 55.23
CA VAL A 340 33.43 13.13 55.02
C VAL A 340 32.75 13.34 53.67
N PRO A 341 31.54 13.90 53.60
CA PRO A 341 30.80 14.04 52.35
C PRO A 341 31.59 14.73 51.23
N LEU A 342 31.42 14.25 50.01
CA LEU A 342 32.13 14.71 48.82
C LEU A 342 31.14 15.15 47.74
N ASP A 343 31.14 16.43 47.39
CA ASP A 343 30.50 16.97 46.20
C ASP A 343 31.52 17.02 45.05
N LEU A 344 31.17 16.50 43.87
CA LEU A 344 32.07 16.27 42.75
C LEU A 344 31.44 16.70 41.42
N ASP A 345 32.02 17.69 40.74
CA ASP A 345 31.64 18.13 39.38
C ASP A 345 32.79 17.76 38.41
N LEU A 346 32.63 16.66 37.67
CA LEU A 346 33.59 16.19 36.67
C LEU A 346 33.15 16.58 35.25
N LYS A 347 34.10 17.01 34.43
CA LYS A 347 33.95 17.13 32.98
C LYS A 347 35.09 16.41 32.27
N ILE A 348 34.76 15.52 31.33
CA ILE A 348 35.73 14.86 30.45
C ILE A 348 35.34 15.13 28.99
N ASP A 349 36.22 15.77 28.21
CA ASP A 349 35.91 16.17 26.84
C ASP A 349 35.70 14.96 25.91
N SER A 350 36.48 13.88 26.12
CA SER A 350 36.47 12.64 25.33
C SER A 350 36.68 11.38 26.19
N ILE A 351 35.89 10.33 25.97
CA ILE A 351 36.11 8.99 26.54
C ILE A 351 36.12 7.97 25.39
N GLY A 352 37.27 7.39 25.09
CA GLY A 352 37.42 6.34 24.07
C GLY A 352 37.03 4.97 24.62
N LEU A 353 35.99 4.36 24.06
CA LEU A 353 35.44 3.07 24.50
C LEU A 353 34.80 2.32 23.31
N ALA A 354 35.02 1.00 23.23
CA ALA A 354 34.51 0.13 22.17
C ALA A 354 34.83 0.62 20.73
N GLN A 355 36.02 1.20 20.56
CA GLN A 355 36.55 1.80 19.32
C GLN A 355 35.73 2.99 18.80
N GLU A 356 35.02 3.70 19.67
CA GLU A 356 34.36 4.98 19.39
C GLU A 356 34.70 5.99 20.51
N ASP A 357 34.65 7.28 20.20
CA ASP A 357 34.82 8.34 21.20
C ASP A 357 33.45 8.85 21.67
N LEU A 358 33.14 8.65 22.94
CA LEU A 358 32.12 9.42 23.65
C LEU A 358 32.65 10.84 23.88
N SER A 359 31.78 11.85 23.87
CA SER A 359 32.19 13.26 24.05
C SER A 359 31.32 14.02 25.04
N ASN A 360 31.87 15.12 25.59
CA ASN A 360 31.22 16.01 26.56
C ASN A 360 30.62 15.27 27.76
N ALA A 361 31.35 14.33 28.35
CA ALA A 361 30.91 13.57 29.50
C ALA A 361 30.95 14.44 30.77
N ILE A 362 29.80 14.68 31.39
CA ILE A 362 29.64 15.46 32.62
C ILE A 362 29.08 14.54 33.70
N LEU A 363 29.66 14.55 34.90
CA LEU A 363 29.15 13.86 36.09
C LEU A 363 29.10 14.82 37.27
N ARG A 364 27.91 14.97 37.86
CA ARG A 364 27.67 15.63 39.15
C ARG A 364 27.18 14.64 40.17
N LEU A 365 27.95 14.51 41.25
CA LEU A 365 27.82 13.46 42.24
C LEU A 365 28.05 14.01 43.65
N THR A 366 27.10 13.80 44.55
CA THR A 366 27.28 13.96 45.99
C THR A 366 27.34 12.59 46.65
N LEU A 367 28.37 12.34 47.46
CA LEU A 367 28.50 11.15 48.30
C LEU A 367 28.26 11.53 49.76
N ASP A 368 27.22 10.98 50.40
CA ASP A 368 26.91 11.20 51.82
C ASP A 368 26.36 9.92 52.47
N LYS A 369 26.84 9.57 53.68
CA LYS A 369 26.31 8.49 54.56
C LYS A 369 26.05 7.11 53.93
N GLY A 370 26.67 6.79 52.79
CA GLY A 370 26.44 5.54 52.05
C GLY A 370 25.34 5.62 50.99
N GLU A 371 24.95 6.83 50.58
CA GLU A 371 24.17 7.14 49.39
C GLU A 371 25.06 7.91 48.39
N ALA A 372 24.97 7.57 47.11
CA ALA A 372 25.49 8.35 46.00
C ALA A 372 24.34 9.04 45.28
N ARG A 373 24.25 10.37 45.38
CA ARG A 373 23.26 11.17 44.67
C ARG A 373 23.86 11.70 43.38
N ILE A 374 23.35 11.20 42.26
CA ILE A 374 23.73 11.60 40.91
C ILE A 374 22.81 12.74 40.51
N GLU A 375 23.29 13.99 40.63
CA GLU A 375 22.51 15.16 40.17
C GLU A 375 22.39 15.18 38.65
N ARG A 376 23.45 14.76 37.94
CA ARG A 376 23.48 14.69 36.47
C ARG A 376 24.62 13.80 35.98
N ILE A 377 24.29 12.85 35.13
CA ILE A 377 25.17 12.33 34.08
C ILE A 377 24.65 12.88 32.76
N ASP A 378 25.55 13.32 31.88
CA ASP A 378 25.23 13.78 30.52
C ASP A 378 26.40 13.44 29.61
N LEU A 379 26.18 12.78 28.47
CA LEU A 379 27.23 12.46 27.49
C LEU A 379 26.65 12.31 26.08
N LEU A 380 27.52 12.47 25.08
CA LEU A 380 27.21 12.23 23.66
C LEU A 380 27.93 10.96 23.18
N ALA A 381 27.13 9.98 22.75
CA ALA A 381 27.54 8.71 22.17
C ALA A 381 27.30 8.67 20.64
N PRO A 382 27.85 7.69 19.91
CA PRO A 382 27.71 7.58 18.45
C PRO A 382 26.27 7.64 17.94
N GLY A 383 26.10 8.24 16.76
CA GLY A 383 24.78 8.47 16.13
C GLY A 383 24.04 9.69 16.67
N ASP A 384 24.77 10.74 17.09
CA ASP A 384 24.24 11.93 17.75
C ASP A 384 23.37 11.57 18.96
N THR A 385 23.86 10.61 19.77
CA THR A 385 23.09 9.99 20.85
C THR A 385 23.41 10.62 22.19
N ARG A 386 22.58 11.57 22.63
CA ARG A 386 22.68 12.11 23.98
C ARG A 386 22.07 11.16 25.00
N ILE A 387 22.81 10.87 26.06
CA ILE A 387 22.37 10.05 27.19
C ILE A 387 22.45 10.91 28.46
N ALA A 388 21.35 11.01 29.20
CA ALA A 388 21.26 11.76 30.44
C ALA A 388 20.66 10.89 31.56
N MET A 389 21.21 11.01 32.78
CA MET A 389 20.74 10.26 33.96
C MET A 389 20.77 11.13 35.22
N GLU A 390 19.84 10.90 36.13
CA GLU A 390 19.76 11.55 37.46
C GLU A 390 19.17 10.54 38.47
N GLY A 391 19.55 10.58 39.75
CA GLY A 391 19.03 9.63 40.74
C GLY A 391 19.84 9.48 42.03
N THR A 392 19.56 8.42 42.78
CA THR A 392 20.29 7.99 43.98
C THR A 392 20.67 6.51 43.89
N VAL A 393 21.81 6.15 44.46
CA VAL A 393 22.34 4.77 44.50
C VAL A 393 22.81 4.43 45.92
N GLY A 394 22.32 3.32 46.47
CA GLY A 394 22.69 2.84 47.80
C GLY A 394 24.02 2.12 47.79
N LEU A 395 25.01 2.66 48.51
CA LEU A 395 26.39 2.14 48.59
C LEU A 395 26.58 1.10 49.71
N THR A 396 25.49 0.45 50.13
CA THR A 396 25.48 -0.51 51.26
C THR A 396 25.24 -1.93 50.75
N THR A 397 25.40 -2.94 51.62
CA THR A 397 25.26 -4.36 51.25
C THR A 397 23.86 -4.79 50.81
N LYS A 398 22.84 -3.92 50.92
CA LYS A 398 21.51 -4.13 50.31
C LYS A 398 21.41 -3.58 48.88
N GLY A 399 22.34 -2.71 48.49
CA GLY A 399 22.35 -2.02 47.20
C GLY A 399 21.08 -1.20 46.94
N GLY A 400 20.83 -0.99 45.65
CA GLY A 400 19.63 -0.36 45.12
C GLY A 400 19.91 0.97 44.41
N ALA A 401 19.07 1.32 43.45
CA ALA A 401 19.13 2.60 42.74
C ALA A 401 17.71 3.07 42.38
N ASP A 402 17.47 4.38 42.42
CA ASP A 402 16.24 5.01 41.94
C ASP A 402 16.59 6.28 41.17
N GLY A 403 15.94 6.53 40.03
CA GLY A 403 16.31 7.67 39.19
C GLY A 403 15.55 7.76 37.88
N LYS A 404 15.98 8.67 37.00
CA LYS A 404 15.48 8.81 35.64
C LYS A 404 16.62 8.65 34.64
N VAL A 405 16.32 8.00 33.52
CA VAL A 405 17.20 7.87 32.37
C VAL A 405 16.47 8.42 31.14
N ALA A 406 17.15 9.28 30.39
CA ALA A 406 16.69 9.81 29.12
C ALA A 406 17.77 9.62 28.04
N LEU A 407 17.33 9.31 26.83
CA LEU A 407 18.19 9.06 25.68
C LEU A 407 17.54 9.64 24.43
N ALA A 408 18.31 10.38 23.62
CA ALA A 408 17.86 10.90 22.34
C ALA A 408 18.95 10.65 21.29
N SER A 409 18.65 9.86 20.26
CA SER A 409 19.57 9.48 19.18
C SER A 409 19.06 10.00 17.84
N GLY A 410 19.91 10.71 17.11
CA GLY A 410 19.62 11.16 15.74
C GLY A 410 19.72 10.03 14.71
N GLN A 411 20.64 9.07 14.91
CA GLN A 411 20.94 7.96 14.01
C GLN A 411 21.04 6.64 14.80
N SER A 412 19.87 6.04 15.05
CA SER A 412 19.76 4.91 15.97
C SER A 412 20.50 3.63 15.52
N ASP A 413 20.81 3.47 14.23
CA ASP A 413 21.59 2.37 13.68
C ASP A 413 23.07 2.43 14.05
N ARG A 414 23.63 3.64 14.22
CA ARG A 414 25.00 3.83 14.71
C ARG A 414 25.07 3.51 16.19
N PHE A 415 24.08 3.96 16.95
CA PHE A 415 23.97 3.64 18.37
C PHE A 415 23.78 2.14 18.61
N ALA A 416 22.93 1.46 17.82
CA ALA A 416 22.76 0.01 17.88
C ALA A 416 24.08 -0.74 17.67
N ARG A 417 24.85 -0.37 16.64
CA ARG A 417 26.17 -0.96 16.37
C ARG A 417 27.19 -0.68 17.47
N TYR A 418 27.12 0.48 18.13
CA TYR A 418 27.93 0.78 19.31
C TYR A 418 27.57 -0.12 20.51
N LEU A 419 26.27 -0.31 20.78
CA LEU A 419 25.81 -1.24 21.82
C LEU A 419 26.23 -2.69 21.53
N GLU A 420 26.16 -3.15 20.27
CA GLU A 420 26.63 -4.48 19.89
C GLU A 420 28.14 -4.67 20.12
N ARG A 421 28.97 -3.64 19.90
CA ARG A 421 30.40 -3.67 20.25
C ARG A 421 30.66 -3.68 21.76
N LEU A 422 29.82 -3.01 22.56
CA LEU A 422 29.79 -3.12 24.02
C LEU A 422 29.31 -4.49 24.53
N GLY A 423 29.02 -5.44 23.64
CA GLY A 423 28.58 -6.80 23.98
C GLY A 423 27.08 -6.93 24.26
N LEU A 424 26.31 -5.84 24.21
CA LEU A 424 24.86 -5.86 24.37
C LEU A 424 24.21 -6.41 23.11
N ARG A 425 23.96 -7.73 23.09
CA ARG A 425 23.30 -8.43 21.98
C ARG A 425 21.82 -8.63 22.29
N SER A 426 20.95 -8.03 21.50
CA SER A 426 19.50 -8.13 21.68
C SER A 426 18.78 -8.10 20.32
N PRO A 427 17.77 -8.95 20.07
CA PRO A 427 17.03 -8.95 18.80
C PRO A 427 16.32 -7.62 18.54
N PHE A 428 16.02 -6.85 19.60
CA PHE A 428 15.38 -5.54 19.50
C PHE A 428 16.31 -4.43 18.96
N LEU A 429 17.64 -4.61 18.99
CA LEU A 429 18.56 -3.65 18.38
C LEU A 429 18.39 -3.57 16.85
N LYS A 430 17.88 -4.63 16.22
CA LYS A 430 17.56 -4.65 14.78
C LYS A 430 16.34 -3.80 14.41
N ALA A 431 15.57 -3.29 15.38
CA ALA A 431 14.51 -2.31 15.16
C ALA A 431 15.03 -0.86 15.14
N LEU A 432 16.31 -0.64 15.46
CA LEU A 432 16.97 0.66 15.39
C LEU A 432 17.54 0.87 13.98
N ASP A 433 16.65 1.18 13.04
CA ASP A 433 16.90 1.24 11.59
C ASP A 433 17.46 2.59 11.08
N GLY A 434 17.98 3.42 11.99
CA GLY A 434 18.54 4.74 11.66
C GLY A 434 17.54 5.89 11.78
N ARG A 435 16.25 5.61 12.02
CA ARG A 435 15.28 6.65 12.41
C ARG A 435 15.64 7.29 13.76
N PRO A 436 15.26 8.55 14.00
CA PRO A 436 15.42 9.18 15.31
C PRO A 436 14.68 8.41 16.42
N LEU A 437 15.35 8.26 17.55
CA LEU A 437 14.89 7.55 18.74
C LEU A 437 14.90 8.49 19.95
N GLU A 438 13.76 8.65 20.61
CA GLU A 438 13.64 9.31 21.92
C GLU A 438 13.17 8.28 22.94
N MET A 439 13.89 8.11 24.05
CA MET A 439 13.53 7.23 25.16
C MET A 439 13.64 7.97 26.49
N SER A 440 12.67 7.75 27.39
CA SER A 440 12.71 8.22 28.77
C SER A 440 12.03 7.22 29.70
N SER A 441 12.59 6.95 30.86
CA SER A 441 11.96 6.13 31.91
C SER A 441 12.45 6.54 33.29
N ASP A 442 11.62 6.38 34.32
CA ASP A 442 12.15 6.16 35.66
C ASP A 442 12.77 4.75 35.71
N VAL A 443 13.81 4.57 36.52
CA VAL A 443 14.49 3.30 36.75
C VAL A 443 14.63 3.10 38.25
N ALA A 444 14.03 2.04 38.76
CA ALA A 444 14.21 1.57 40.13
C ALA A 444 14.79 0.15 40.11
N TYR A 445 15.89 -0.07 40.84
CA TYR A 445 16.55 -1.36 40.99
C TYR A 445 16.70 -1.68 42.48
N SER A 446 16.31 -2.91 42.86
CA SER A 446 16.44 -3.48 44.20
C SER A 446 16.56 -4.99 44.02
N ASN A 447 17.80 -5.49 43.98
CA ASN A 447 18.17 -6.88 43.71
C ASN A 447 17.21 -7.90 44.39
N PRO A 448 16.60 -8.86 43.66
CA PRO A 448 16.76 -9.22 42.24
C PRO A 448 15.89 -8.43 41.24
N VAL A 449 15.14 -7.42 41.67
CA VAL A 449 14.11 -6.73 40.87
C VAL A 449 14.65 -5.46 40.21
N MET A 450 14.35 -5.28 38.92
CA MET A 450 14.46 -4.03 38.18
C MET A 450 13.07 -3.62 37.67
N SER A 451 12.67 -2.36 37.83
CA SER A 451 11.44 -1.81 37.30
C SER A 451 11.66 -0.49 36.57
N LEU A 452 11.16 -0.42 35.35
CA LEU A 452 11.12 0.75 34.49
C LEU A 452 9.68 1.30 34.50
N SER A 453 9.53 2.52 34.99
CA SER A 453 8.25 3.20 35.24
C SER A 453 8.10 4.43 34.35
N ARG A 454 6.86 4.73 33.93
CA ARG A 454 6.54 5.84 33.00
C ARG A 454 7.41 5.81 31.73
N MET A 455 7.82 4.61 31.30
CA MET A 455 8.63 4.40 30.12
C MET A 455 7.90 4.97 28.90
N ARG A 456 8.61 5.78 28.11
CA ARG A 456 8.18 6.32 26.82
C ARG A 456 9.30 6.11 25.82
N VAL A 457 8.98 5.51 24.67
CA VAL A 457 9.90 5.30 23.55
C VAL A 457 9.21 5.78 22.28
N LYS A 458 9.84 6.66 21.53
CA LYS A 458 9.37 7.14 20.23
C LYS A 458 10.42 6.83 19.18
N ALA A 459 10.02 6.15 18.11
CA ALA A 459 10.86 5.73 17.00
C ALA A 459 10.17 6.11 15.67
N GLY A 460 10.60 7.20 15.04
CA GLY A 460 9.87 7.81 13.93
C GLY A 460 8.45 8.25 14.34
N GLU A 461 7.42 7.75 13.63
CA GLU A 461 6.01 7.99 13.98
C GLU A 461 5.54 7.18 15.21
N ALA A 462 6.15 6.04 15.50
CA ALA A 462 5.67 5.10 16.51
C ALA A 462 5.97 5.61 17.92
N VAL A 463 4.98 5.57 18.82
CA VAL A 463 5.12 5.99 20.23
C VAL A 463 4.63 4.88 21.15
N LEU A 464 5.56 4.25 21.87
CA LEU A 464 5.33 3.28 22.91
C LEU A 464 5.36 3.97 24.28
N THR A 465 4.44 3.61 25.17
CA THR A 465 4.38 4.07 26.57
C THR A 465 3.97 2.94 27.48
N GLY A 466 4.59 2.76 28.65
CA GLY A 466 4.23 1.68 29.56
C GLY A 466 5.10 1.56 30.81
N ASN A 467 5.05 0.37 31.41
CA ASN A 467 5.91 -0.05 32.51
C ASN A 467 6.48 -1.45 32.19
N LEU A 468 7.70 -1.72 32.65
CA LEU A 468 8.37 -3.02 32.51
C LEU A 468 9.03 -3.39 33.86
N ARG A 469 8.82 -4.62 34.33
CA ARG A 469 9.43 -5.16 35.54
C ARG A 469 10.12 -6.47 35.21
N TYR A 470 11.38 -6.57 35.59
CA TYR A 470 12.19 -7.77 35.48
C TYR A 470 12.59 -8.23 36.89
N THR A 471 12.54 -9.54 37.12
CA THR A 471 13.11 -10.19 38.31
C THR A 471 14.13 -11.20 37.83
N ALA A 472 15.38 -11.04 38.23
CA ALA A 472 16.43 -12.01 37.92
C ALA A 472 16.12 -13.39 38.55
N PRO A 473 16.56 -14.50 37.94
CA PRO A 473 16.40 -15.83 38.52
C PRO A 473 17.16 -15.95 39.85
N GLU A 474 16.55 -16.60 40.84
CA GLU A 474 17.18 -16.98 42.11
C GLU A 474 17.25 -18.51 42.22
N GLY A 475 18.45 -19.03 42.49
CA GLY A 475 18.69 -20.48 42.57
C GLY A 475 18.38 -21.19 41.25
N ASP A 476 17.53 -22.21 41.32
CA ASP A 476 17.07 -23.02 40.18
C ASP A 476 15.73 -22.51 39.59
N GLY A 477 15.28 -21.32 40.02
CA GLY A 477 14.04 -20.69 39.58
C GLY A 477 14.20 -19.89 38.28
N ARG A 478 13.13 -19.81 37.47
CA ARG A 478 13.09 -18.96 36.26
C ARG A 478 12.99 -17.49 36.65
N GLY A 479 13.62 -16.60 35.87
CA GLY A 479 13.43 -15.16 36.01
C GLY A 479 12.03 -14.73 35.55
N LYS A 480 11.54 -13.57 35.97
CA LYS A 480 10.19 -13.07 35.63
C LYS A 480 10.25 -11.77 34.83
N LEU A 481 9.37 -11.61 33.84
CA LEU A 481 9.30 -10.42 32.98
C LEU A 481 7.84 -9.95 32.81
N GLU A 482 7.44 -8.94 33.57
CA GLU A 482 6.10 -8.34 33.53
C GLU A 482 6.11 -7.01 32.76
N ALA A 483 5.32 -6.89 31.70
CA ALA A 483 5.30 -5.74 30.81
C ALA A 483 3.86 -5.29 30.53
N GLN A 484 3.59 -3.99 30.68
CA GLN A 484 2.31 -3.39 30.27
C GLN A 484 2.60 -2.17 29.40
N VAL A 485 2.28 -2.26 28.11
CA VAL A 485 2.64 -1.26 27.10
C VAL A 485 1.47 -0.91 26.20
N ALA A 486 1.25 0.39 25.99
CA ALA A 486 0.43 0.93 24.92
C ALA A 486 1.33 1.43 23.80
N ILE A 487 0.92 1.28 22.54
CA ILE A 487 1.67 1.74 21.37
C ILE A 487 0.73 2.55 20.47
N GLN A 488 1.22 3.62 19.86
CA GLN A 488 0.52 4.39 18.84
C GLN A 488 1.33 4.39 17.54
N ASN A 489 0.64 4.37 16.40
CA ASN A 489 1.22 4.42 15.04
C ASN A 489 2.15 3.23 14.72
N LEU A 490 1.78 2.03 15.19
CA LEU A 490 2.56 0.81 14.96
C LEU A 490 2.42 0.35 13.50
N ASN A 491 3.53 0.24 12.77
CA ASN A 491 3.57 -0.49 11.50
C ASN A 491 4.03 -1.93 11.75
N LEU A 492 3.21 -2.92 11.37
CA LEU A 492 3.55 -4.34 11.52
C LEU A 492 4.68 -4.78 10.58
N ASP A 493 4.85 -4.12 9.44
CA ASP A 493 5.90 -4.41 8.45
C ASP A 493 7.33 -4.17 9.01
N GLN A 494 7.43 -3.46 10.14
CA GLN A 494 8.68 -3.04 10.78
C GLN A 494 9.01 -3.84 12.04
N LEU A 495 8.21 -4.85 12.40
CA LEU A 495 8.45 -5.68 13.59
C LEU A 495 9.50 -6.77 13.33
N PRO A 496 10.35 -7.11 14.33
CA PRO A 496 11.26 -8.24 14.23
C PRO A 496 10.49 -9.57 14.15
N ARG A 497 11.09 -10.58 13.49
CA ARG A 497 10.48 -11.91 13.33
C ARG A 497 10.16 -12.54 14.69
N VAL A 498 8.92 -13.01 14.83
CA VAL A 498 8.32 -13.52 16.08
C VAL A 498 9.21 -14.56 16.79
N SER A 499 9.89 -15.46 16.07
CA SER A 499 10.79 -16.48 16.63
C SER A 499 11.83 -15.91 17.59
N SER A 500 12.41 -14.75 17.27
CA SER A 500 13.44 -14.10 18.10
C SER A 500 12.92 -13.63 19.46
N VAL A 501 11.61 -13.43 19.61
CA VAL A 501 10.96 -13.08 20.88
C VAL A 501 10.80 -14.32 21.77
N PHE A 502 10.54 -15.49 21.16
CA PHE A 502 10.49 -16.77 21.89
C PHE A 502 11.89 -17.19 22.37
N GLU A 503 12.91 -17.08 21.53
CA GLU A 503 14.31 -17.33 21.91
C GLU A 503 14.76 -16.44 23.10
N ALA A 504 14.33 -15.17 23.12
CA ALA A 504 14.62 -14.24 24.21
C ALA A 504 13.83 -14.50 25.50
N THR A 505 12.78 -15.34 25.48
CA THR A 505 11.87 -15.57 26.62
C THR A 505 11.81 -17.03 27.10
N GLN A 506 12.47 -17.97 26.43
CA GLN A 506 12.49 -19.40 26.78
C GLN A 506 12.85 -19.71 28.26
N ASN A 507 13.67 -18.87 28.89
CA ASN A 507 14.11 -19.04 30.29
C ASN A 507 13.37 -18.13 31.30
N LEU A 508 12.28 -17.47 30.89
CA LEU A 508 11.56 -16.48 31.68
C LEU A 508 10.05 -16.78 31.82
N ASP A 509 9.50 -16.44 32.97
CA ASP A 509 8.06 -16.33 33.23
C ASP A 509 7.58 -14.94 32.76
N VAL A 510 6.96 -14.88 31.58
CA VAL A 510 6.49 -13.65 30.94
C VAL A 510 5.05 -13.33 31.34
N GLY A 511 4.77 -12.05 31.61
CA GLY A 511 3.41 -11.51 31.70
C GLY A 511 3.31 -10.21 30.91
N PHE A 512 2.83 -10.29 29.67
CA PHE A 512 2.85 -9.19 28.69
C PHE A 512 1.44 -8.73 28.33
N ILE A 513 1.17 -7.43 28.45
CA ILE A 513 -0.10 -6.77 28.09
C ILE A 513 0.18 -5.65 27.08
N LEU A 514 -0.54 -5.66 25.96
CA LEU A 514 -0.41 -4.70 24.85
C LEU A 514 -1.73 -3.98 24.54
N ASP A 515 -1.66 -2.67 24.28
CA ASP A 515 -2.71 -1.88 23.63
C ASP A 515 -2.12 -1.02 22.49
N ALA A 516 -1.98 -1.60 21.30
CA ALA A 516 -1.51 -0.92 20.10
C ALA A 516 -2.68 -0.30 19.32
N ARG A 517 -2.59 1.00 19.02
CA ARG A 517 -3.61 1.81 18.33
C ARG A 517 -3.02 2.48 17.08
N ASN A 518 -3.86 2.77 16.09
CA ASN A 518 -3.42 3.23 14.76
C ASN A 518 -2.38 2.25 14.17
N VAL A 519 -2.73 0.96 14.21
CA VAL A 519 -1.90 -0.12 13.69
C VAL A 519 -2.11 -0.23 12.19
N ARG A 520 -1.02 -0.24 11.42
CA ARG A 520 -1.01 -0.34 9.95
C ARG A 520 -0.29 -1.62 9.51
N ALA A 521 -0.66 -2.13 8.33
CA ALA A 521 -0.03 -3.27 7.66
C ALA A 521 -0.01 -3.01 6.15
N GLY A 522 1.17 -3.11 5.53
CA GLY A 522 1.41 -2.63 4.18
C GLY A 522 1.21 -1.12 4.02
N THR A 523 1.13 -0.67 2.77
CA THR A 523 0.96 0.75 2.38
C THR A 523 -0.45 1.31 2.59
N ARG A 524 -1.32 0.62 3.34
CA ARG A 524 -2.74 0.97 3.48
C ARG A 524 -2.96 2.02 4.59
N PRO A 525 -3.88 2.99 4.40
CA PRO A 525 -4.12 4.06 5.38
C PRO A 525 -5.03 3.65 6.55
N GLU A 526 -5.66 2.48 6.49
CA GLU A 526 -6.63 2.04 7.50
C GLU A 526 -5.97 1.74 8.85
N ALA A 527 -6.50 2.38 9.89
CA ALA A 527 -5.96 2.39 11.24
C ALA A 527 -6.65 1.34 12.13
N GLY A 528 -5.99 0.21 12.37
CA GLY A 528 -6.47 -0.85 13.26
C GLY A 528 -6.12 -0.61 14.73
N ARG A 529 -6.60 -1.53 15.58
CA ARG A 529 -6.18 -1.69 16.98
C ARG A 529 -5.83 -3.16 17.24
N ILE A 530 -4.79 -3.40 18.03
CA ILE A 530 -4.43 -4.74 18.54
C ILE A 530 -4.27 -4.64 20.05
N THR A 531 -5.06 -5.41 20.79
CA THR A 531 -4.91 -5.61 22.23
C THR A 531 -4.57 -7.07 22.51
N ALA A 532 -3.54 -7.34 23.32
CA ALA A 532 -3.07 -8.70 23.58
C ALA A 532 -2.71 -8.89 25.06
N ARG A 533 -2.92 -10.11 25.56
CA ARG A 533 -2.50 -10.57 26.88
C ARG A 533 -1.86 -11.95 26.76
N ILE A 534 -0.58 -12.02 27.08
CA ILE A 534 0.25 -13.22 26.98
C ILE A 534 0.86 -13.48 28.36
N LEU A 535 0.73 -14.71 28.85
CA LEU A 535 1.20 -15.17 30.15
C LEU A 535 2.11 -16.40 29.95
N SER A 536 2.91 -16.74 30.95
CA SER A 536 3.59 -18.04 31.00
C SER A 536 2.83 -19.05 31.87
N ASP A 537 2.83 -20.30 31.44
CA ASP A 537 2.32 -21.46 32.17
C ASP A 537 3.40 -22.54 32.11
N GLY A 538 4.29 -22.49 33.11
CA GLY A 538 5.60 -23.14 33.06
C GLY A 538 6.42 -22.66 31.86
N PRO A 539 7.18 -23.54 31.19
CA PRO A 539 7.99 -23.18 30.03
C PRO A 539 7.16 -22.92 28.75
N ALA A 540 5.83 -22.99 28.82
CA ALA A 540 4.93 -22.67 27.71
C ALA A 540 4.38 -21.23 27.84
N LEU A 541 4.07 -20.61 26.71
CA LEU A 541 3.40 -19.30 26.63
C LEU A 541 1.91 -19.50 26.32
N LEU A 542 1.06 -18.91 27.15
CA LEU A 542 -0.39 -18.86 27.04
C LEU A 542 -0.81 -17.50 26.47
N VAL A 543 -1.34 -17.48 25.26
CA VAL A 543 -2.04 -16.32 24.70
C VAL A 543 -3.46 -16.36 25.25
N GLU A 544 -3.73 -15.59 26.31
CA GLU A 544 -5.05 -15.52 26.96
C GLU A 544 -6.06 -14.82 26.04
N SER A 545 -5.67 -13.68 25.46
CA SER A 545 -6.36 -13.11 24.30
C SER A 545 -5.42 -12.32 23.39
N LEU A 546 -5.79 -12.29 22.12
CA LEU A 546 -5.27 -11.41 21.07
C LEU A 546 -6.51 -10.93 20.29
N ASP A 547 -6.93 -9.71 20.59
CA ASP A 547 -8.05 -9.02 19.97
C ASP A 547 -7.53 -8.01 18.95
N ILE A 548 -7.90 -8.20 17.68
CA ILE A 548 -7.61 -7.32 16.56
C ILE A 548 -8.92 -6.68 16.11
N VAL A 549 -8.95 -5.37 15.96
CA VAL A 549 -10.15 -4.60 15.57
C VAL A 549 -9.82 -3.67 14.41
N ASN A 550 -10.62 -3.76 13.34
CA ASN A 550 -10.53 -2.96 12.13
C ASN A 550 -9.11 -2.87 11.50
N LEU A 551 -8.33 -3.94 11.57
CA LEU A 551 -7.03 -4.02 10.88
C LEU A 551 -7.28 -4.40 9.43
N ALA A 552 -7.14 -3.43 8.51
CA ALA A 552 -7.47 -3.59 7.09
C ALA A 552 -8.90 -4.14 6.85
N GLY A 553 -9.89 -3.62 7.59
CA GLY A 553 -11.30 -4.04 7.52
C GLY A 553 -11.62 -5.39 8.20
N ALA A 554 -10.64 -6.05 8.82
CA ALA A 554 -10.82 -7.31 9.54
C ALA A 554 -10.79 -7.15 11.06
N ASN A 555 -11.48 -8.06 11.76
CA ASN A 555 -11.43 -8.24 13.21
C ASN A 555 -11.05 -9.69 13.52
N ALA A 556 -10.33 -9.91 14.61
CA ALA A 556 -9.99 -11.26 15.07
C ALA A 556 -10.02 -11.31 16.61
N ARG A 557 -10.46 -12.44 17.17
CA ARG A 557 -10.24 -12.78 18.58
C ARG A 557 -9.59 -14.14 18.64
N VAL A 558 -8.38 -14.20 19.19
CA VAL A 558 -7.52 -15.39 19.15
C VAL A 558 -6.97 -15.68 20.55
N SER A 559 -6.85 -16.95 20.93
CA SER A 559 -6.19 -17.43 22.15
C SER A 559 -5.48 -18.76 21.87
N GLY A 560 -4.61 -19.22 22.77
CA GLY A 560 -3.86 -20.46 22.54
C GLY A 560 -2.71 -20.73 23.49
N ARG A 561 -2.05 -21.88 23.31
CA ARG A 561 -0.84 -22.26 24.05
C ARG A 561 0.27 -22.65 23.09
N ILE A 562 1.48 -22.17 23.37
CA ILE A 562 2.72 -22.44 22.62
C ILE A 562 3.73 -23.05 23.61
N ALA A 563 4.18 -24.26 23.33
CA ALA A 563 5.14 -25.03 24.10
C ALA A 563 6.59 -24.52 23.90
N PRO A 564 7.56 -24.90 24.76
CA PRO A 564 8.95 -24.41 24.67
C PRO A 564 9.71 -24.89 23.42
N ASP A 565 9.31 -26.00 22.79
CA ASP A 565 9.82 -26.43 21.48
C ASP A 565 9.26 -25.56 20.31
N GLY A 566 8.43 -24.59 20.65
CA GLY A 566 7.73 -23.72 19.72
C GLY A 566 6.51 -24.36 19.07
N SER A 567 6.19 -25.63 19.33
CA SER A 567 4.92 -26.24 18.92
C SER A 567 3.76 -25.56 19.66
N GLY A 568 2.52 -25.71 19.18
CA GLY A 568 1.40 -25.07 19.88
C GLY A 568 0.09 -25.08 19.12
N ARG A 569 -0.99 -24.77 19.82
CA ARG A 569 -2.34 -24.64 19.26
C ARG A 569 -2.88 -23.25 19.56
N ILE A 570 -3.23 -22.54 18.50
CA ILE A 570 -3.85 -21.21 18.50
C ILE A 570 -5.24 -21.37 17.88
N ALA A 571 -6.27 -20.88 18.54
CA ALA A 571 -7.66 -20.94 18.06
C ALA A 571 -8.32 -19.57 18.19
N GLY A 572 -9.21 -19.24 17.28
CA GLY A 572 -9.87 -17.94 17.30
C GLY A 572 -10.96 -17.78 16.26
N LYS A 573 -11.62 -16.64 16.30
CA LYS A 573 -12.67 -16.26 15.38
C LYS A 573 -12.26 -15.00 14.61
N VAL A 574 -12.39 -15.01 13.29
CA VAL A 574 -11.96 -13.94 12.38
C VAL A 574 -13.12 -13.52 11.50
N THR A 575 -13.41 -12.21 11.46
CA THR A 575 -14.47 -11.64 10.64
C THR A 575 -13.95 -10.48 9.79
N ALA A 576 -14.50 -10.30 8.58
CA ALA A 576 -14.17 -9.18 7.72
C ALA A 576 -15.36 -8.81 6.83
N GLN A 577 -15.56 -7.52 6.55
CA GLN A 577 -16.58 -7.08 5.58
C GLN A 577 -16.15 -7.28 4.13
N ARG A 578 -14.84 -7.40 3.90
CA ARG A 578 -14.20 -7.75 2.62
C ARG A 578 -12.99 -8.63 2.92
N ALA A 579 -12.89 -9.81 2.32
CA ALA A 579 -11.78 -10.72 2.56
C ALA A 579 -10.43 -10.25 1.99
N ALA A 580 -10.42 -9.52 0.86
CA ALA A 580 -9.22 -9.26 0.06
C ALA A 580 -8.01 -8.74 0.87
N PRO A 581 -8.13 -7.75 1.78
CA PRO A 581 -6.98 -7.24 2.52
C PRO A 581 -6.38 -8.29 3.47
N LEU A 582 -7.21 -9.15 4.06
CA LEU A 582 -6.81 -10.27 4.90
C LEU A 582 -6.17 -11.39 4.06
N VAL A 583 -6.74 -11.71 2.89
CA VAL A 583 -6.18 -12.72 1.96
C VAL A 583 -4.77 -12.32 1.52
N ASP A 584 -4.51 -11.03 1.27
CA ASP A 584 -3.18 -10.53 0.92
C ASP A 584 -2.19 -10.66 2.10
N LEU A 585 -2.63 -10.35 3.33
CA LEU A 585 -1.84 -10.47 4.55
C LEU A 585 -1.49 -11.93 4.88
N LEU A 586 -2.44 -12.86 4.71
CA LEU A 586 -2.20 -14.29 4.82
C LEU A 586 -1.24 -14.78 3.72
N GLY A 587 -1.33 -14.20 2.53
CA GLY A 587 -0.42 -14.47 1.40
C GLY A 587 1.04 -14.10 1.69
N SER A 588 1.31 -12.98 2.37
CA SER A 588 2.68 -12.55 2.67
C SER A 588 3.34 -13.27 3.85
N VAL A 589 2.56 -13.90 4.74
CA VAL A 589 3.08 -14.52 5.98
C VAL A 589 2.98 -16.05 6.01
N TRP A 590 2.01 -16.66 5.32
CA TRP A 590 1.55 -18.01 5.70
C TRP A 590 1.19 -18.95 4.55
N ILE A 591 0.47 -18.48 3.52
CA ILE A 591 0.00 -19.33 2.40
C ILE A 591 0.69 -19.02 1.06
N GLY A 592 1.48 -17.95 0.96
CA GLY A 592 2.22 -17.63 -0.26
C GLY A 592 1.32 -17.33 -1.47
N GLY A 593 1.77 -17.73 -2.66
CA GLY A 593 1.18 -17.34 -3.95
C GLY A 593 -0.26 -17.77 -4.19
N ILE A 594 -0.75 -18.85 -3.55
CA ILE A 594 -2.14 -19.30 -3.73
C ILE A 594 -3.17 -18.25 -3.28
N SER A 595 -2.76 -17.28 -2.46
CA SER A 595 -3.54 -16.06 -2.15
C SER A 595 -3.97 -15.27 -3.39
N LYS A 596 -3.16 -15.25 -4.46
CA LYS A 596 -3.50 -14.57 -5.73
C LYS A 596 -4.56 -15.33 -6.53
N LEU A 597 -4.68 -16.65 -6.32
CA LEU A 597 -5.64 -17.53 -7.00
C LEU A 597 -7.03 -17.56 -6.32
N VAL A 598 -7.20 -16.94 -5.15
CA VAL A 598 -8.49 -16.88 -4.45
C VAL A 598 -9.54 -16.15 -5.31
N PRO A 599 -10.69 -16.78 -5.63
CA PRO A 599 -11.72 -16.21 -6.49
C PRO A 599 -12.22 -14.82 -6.05
N TYR A 600 -12.56 -13.98 -7.04
CA TYR A 600 -13.03 -12.61 -6.83
C TYR A 600 -14.22 -12.53 -5.86
N PHE A 601 -15.17 -13.47 -5.92
CA PHE A 601 -16.34 -13.47 -5.03
C PHE A 601 -15.98 -13.74 -3.57
N LEU A 602 -14.92 -14.52 -3.30
CA LEU A 602 -14.40 -14.68 -1.93
C LEU A 602 -13.64 -13.42 -1.51
N ARG A 603 -12.80 -12.87 -2.40
CA ARG A 603 -12.02 -11.64 -2.13
C ARG A 603 -12.90 -10.42 -1.81
N GLU A 604 -13.97 -10.19 -2.55
CA GLU A 604 -14.93 -9.10 -2.26
C GLU A 604 -16.06 -9.49 -1.30
N GLY A 605 -16.13 -10.76 -0.89
CA GLY A 605 -17.13 -11.26 0.04
C GLY A 605 -16.79 -10.95 1.51
N ASP A 606 -17.82 -11.10 2.35
CA ASP A 606 -17.70 -11.15 3.79
C ASP A 606 -17.00 -12.44 4.26
N LEU A 607 -16.42 -12.41 5.45
CA LEU A 607 -15.91 -13.57 6.14
C LEU A 607 -16.46 -13.61 7.57
N ASP A 608 -16.86 -14.81 8.00
CA ASP A 608 -16.97 -15.18 9.41
C ASP A 608 -16.43 -16.60 9.61
N LEU A 609 -15.20 -16.74 10.11
CA LEU A 609 -14.48 -18.02 10.21
C LEU A 609 -13.93 -18.26 11.63
N ASP A 610 -14.24 -19.43 12.19
CA ASP A 610 -13.49 -20.02 13.29
C ASP A 610 -12.21 -20.68 12.72
N ILE A 611 -11.04 -20.26 13.17
CA ILE A 611 -9.72 -20.70 12.69
C ILE A 611 -8.94 -21.36 13.82
N VAL A 612 -8.32 -22.51 13.54
CA VAL A 612 -7.36 -23.20 14.40
C VAL A 612 -6.05 -23.37 13.66
N THR A 613 -4.95 -23.00 14.30
CA THR A 613 -3.57 -23.18 13.82
C THR A 613 -2.80 -24.04 14.80
N GLU A 614 -2.14 -25.07 14.29
CA GLU A 614 -1.29 -25.99 15.04
C GLU A 614 0.13 -25.92 14.47
N ARG A 615 1.09 -25.42 15.25
CA ARG A 615 2.51 -25.55 14.91
C ARG A 615 2.98 -26.94 15.31
N VAL A 616 3.42 -27.72 14.33
CA VAL A 616 3.99 -29.04 14.54
C VAL A 616 5.47 -28.88 14.87
N ALA A 617 5.98 -29.62 15.86
CA ALA A 617 7.39 -29.62 16.19
C ALA A 617 8.24 -30.02 14.97
N PRO A 618 9.35 -29.31 14.67
CA PRO A 618 10.21 -29.67 13.55
C PRO A 618 10.94 -31.00 13.83
N PRO A 619 11.27 -31.80 12.79
CA PRO A 619 12.14 -32.96 12.94
C PRO A 619 13.50 -32.59 13.56
N PRO A 620 14.18 -33.51 14.26
CA PRO A 620 15.56 -33.29 14.71
C PRO A 620 16.45 -32.83 13.55
N ASN A 621 17.25 -31.78 13.79
CA ASN A 621 18.09 -31.08 12.81
C ASN A 621 17.36 -30.32 11.69
N SER A 622 16.05 -30.09 11.79
CA SER A 622 15.30 -29.15 10.94
C SER A 622 14.92 -27.88 11.71
N THR A 623 14.98 -26.73 11.04
CA THR A 623 14.48 -25.44 11.54
C THR A 623 13.17 -24.99 10.87
N GLU A 624 12.61 -25.82 9.98
CA GLU A 624 11.48 -25.44 9.12
C GLU A 624 10.18 -25.25 9.91
N LEU A 625 9.47 -24.15 9.65
CA LEU A 625 8.20 -23.82 10.29
C LEU A 625 7.05 -24.62 9.66
N ARG A 626 6.65 -25.73 10.30
CA ARG A 626 5.44 -26.49 9.94
C ARG A 626 4.19 -25.97 10.65
N LEU A 627 3.22 -25.45 9.89
CA LEU A 627 1.92 -25.00 10.40
C LEU A 627 0.79 -25.78 9.72
N ARG A 628 -0.05 -26.44 10.53
CA ARG A 628 -1.35 -26.98 10.12
C ARG A 628 -2.42 -25.96 10.47
N THR A 629 -3.30 -25.68 9.53
CA THR A 629 -4.35 -24.66 9.66
C THR A 629 -5.68 -25.28 9.30
N THR A 630 -6.70 -25.12 10.14
CA THR A 630 -8.09 -25.43 9.77
C THR A 630 -8.97 -24.21 10.00
N ALA A 631 -9.90 -23.96 9.09
CA ALA A 631 -10.83 -22.84 9.18
C ALA A 631 -12.24 -23.29 8.78
N LYS A 632 -13.26 -22.89 9.54
CA LYS A 632 -14.65 -23.29 9.33
C LYS A 632 -15.58 -22.13 9.62
N GLY A 633 -16.61 -21.94 8.80
CA GLY A 633 -17.62 -20.91 9.01
C GLY A 633 -18.33 -20.54 7.72
N THR A 634 -18.41 -19.25 7.44
CA THR A 634 -19.00 -18.69 6.22
C THR A 634 -18.07 -17.72 5.50
N ALA A 635 -18.15 -17.72 4.16
CA ALA A 635 -17.42 -16.81 3.29
C ALA A 635 -18.27 -16.44 2.07
N ALA A 636 -18.38 -15.15 1.74
CA ALA A 636 -19.29 -14.61 0.70
C ALA A 636 -20.76 -15.08 0.87
N GLY A 637 -21.22 -15.11 2.13
CA GLY A 637 -22.49 -15.71 2.53
C GLY A 637 -22.67 -17.21 2.23
N GLY A 638 -21.63 -17.91 1.76
CA GLY A 638 -21.61 -19.38 1.58
C GLY A 638 -20.97 -20.08 2.76
N SER A 639 -21.07 -21.41 2.85
CA SER A 639 -20.33 -22.21 3.84
C SER A 639 -18.87 -22.41 3.42
N PHE A 640 -17.97 -22.39 4.39
CA PHE A 640 -16.54 -22.57 4.20
C PHE A 640 -15.99 -23.62 5.17
N LEU A 641 -15.21 -24.56 4.65
CA LEU A 641 -14.34 -25.45 5.43
C LEU A 641 -13.01 -25.56 4.69
N GLY A 642 -11.89 -25.27 5.36
CA GLY A 642 -10.55 -25.31 4.78
C GLY A 642 -9.54 -25.97 5.72
N SER A 643 -8.56 -26.63 5.14
CA SER A 643 -7.39 -27.21 5.77
C SER A 643 -6.15 -26.86 4.94
N VAL A 644 -5.09 -26.36 5.57
CA VAL A 644 -3.82 -25.97 4.94
C VAL A 644 -2.66 -26.46 5.80
N ASP A 645 -1.85 -27.38 5.28
CA ASP A 645 -0.52 -27.65 5.82
C ASP A 645 0.48 -26.79 5.06
N SER A 646 1.35 -26.08 5.78
CA SER A 646 2.40 -25.22 5.20
C SER A 646 3.76 -25.41 5.87
N LEU A 647 4.80 -25.08 5.09
CA LEU A 647 6.22 -25.20 5.42
C LEU A 647 6.91 -23.88 5.07
N ASP A 648 7.45 -23.17 6.07
CA ASP A 648 8.11 -21.86 5.92
C ASP A 648 7.32 -20.85 5.05
N GLY A 649 5.99 -20.81 5.24
CA GLY A 649 5.08 -19.90 4.52
C GLY A 649 4.64 -20.37 3.12
N ARG A 650 5.07 -21.56 2.68
CA ARG A 650 4.60 -22.22 1.44
C ARG A 650 3.55 -23.27 1.76
N THR A 651 2.48 -23.37 0.97
CA THR A 651 1.49 -24.45 1.13
C THR A 651 2.02 -25.79 0.62
N GLU A 652 1.95 -26.83 1.45
CA GLU A 652 2.32 -28.21 1.12
C GLU A 652 1.09 -29.09 0.86
N ASN A 653 0.01 -28.92 1.62
CA ASN A 653 -1.30 -29.52 1.34
C ASN A 653 -2.44 -28.52 1.55
N LEU A 654 -3.52 -28.72 0.80
CA LEU A 654 -4.74 -27.90 0.81
C LEU A 654 -5.96 -28.82 0.66
N ASP A 655 -6.96 -28.72 1.51
CA ASP A 655 -8.31 -29.26 1.27
C ASP A 655 -9.33 -28.17 1.64
N VAL A 656 -10.06 -27.64 0.66
CA VAL A 656 -11.07 -26.59 0.86
C VAL A 656 -12.39 -26.99 0.23
N THR A 657 -13.42 -27.07 1.05
CA THR A 657 -14.81 -27.21 0.65
C THR A 657 -15.52 -25.87 0.74
N LEU A 658 -15.99 -25.36 -0.40
CA LEU A 658 -16.85 -24.20 -0.52
C LEU A 658 -18.28 -24.66 -0.80
N GLY A 659 -19.27 -24.08 -0.14
CA GLY A 659 -20.69 -24.32 -0.41
C GLY A 659 -21.52 -23.04 -0.45
N THR A 660 -22.66 -23.07 -1.12
CA THR A 660 -23.68 -22.01 -1.00
C THR A 660 -25.07 -22.56 -1.34
N ASP A 661 -26.09 -21.94 -0.78
CA ASP A 661 -27.51 -22.05 -1.15
C ASP A 661 -27.83 -21.35 -2.48
N ASN A 662 -27.07 -20.32 -2.87
CA ASN A 662 -27.33 -19.48 -4.04
C ASN A 662 -26.04 -19.25 -4.85
N THR A 663 -25.88 -20.05 -5.91
CA THR A 663 -24.77 -20.00 -6.88
C THR A 663 -24.58 -18.61 -7.48
N GLY A 664 -25.65 -17.82 -7.58
CA GLY A 664 -25.59 -16.41 -7.99
C GLY A 664 -24.60 -15.58 -7.15
N ARG A 665 -24.37 -15.90 -5.87
CA ARG A 665 -23.36 -15.20 -5.04
C ARG A 665 -21.94 -15.36 -5.62
N TRP A 666 -21.58 -16.56 -6.07
CA TRP A 666 -20.24 -16.86 -6.60
C TRP A 666 -19.92 -16.15 -7.93
N VAL A 667 -20.95 -15.72 -8.67
CA VAL A 667 -20.83 -15.05 -9.98
C VAL A 667 -21.34 -13.60 -9.96
N ASN A 668 -21.53 -13.02 -8.76
CA ASN A 668 -22.04 -11.66 -8.53
C ASN A 668 -23.41 -11.36 -9.19
N ARG A 669 -24.33 -12.33 -9.09
CA ARG A 669 -25.71 -12.33 -9.61
C ARG A 669 -26.72 -12.93 -8.63
N ALA A 670 -26.56 -12.69 -7.33
CA ALA A 670 -27.38 -13.31 -6.27
C ALA A 670 -28.90 -13.09 -6.41
N THR A 671 -29.33 -12.07 -7.15
CA THR A 671 -30.75 -11.76 -7.43
C THR A 671 -31.36 -12.48 -8.64
N VAL A 672 -30.56 -13.21 -9.44
CA VAL A 672 -31.03 -13.89 -10.66
C VAL A 672 -31.70 -15.23 -10.29
N PRO A 673 -33.02 -15.42 -10.49
CA PRO A 673 -33.73 -16.57 -9.92
C PRO A 673 -33.26 -17.94 -10.43
N SER A 674 -32.84 -18.03 -11.69
CA SER A 674 -32.29 -19.25 -12.30
C SER A 674 -30.92 -19.68 -11.75
N LEU A 675 -30.17 -18.75 -11.14
CA LEU A 675 -28.91 -18.99 -10.45
C LEU A 675 -29.08 -19.19 -8.93
N ASN A 676 -30.31 -19.07 -8.41
CA ASN A 676 -30.65 -19.40 -7.02
C ASN A 676 -30.76 -20.92 -6.84
N ARG A 677 -29.62 -21.59 -6.98
CA ARG A 677 -29.41 -23.04 -6.85
C ARG A 677 -28.25 -23.29 -5.88
N PRO A 678 -28.24 -24.40 -5.14
CA PRO A 678 -27.08 -24.75 -4.33
C PRO A 678 -25.84 -25.03 -5.20
N SER A 679 -24.66 -24.82 -4.64
CA SER A 679 -23.36 -25.25 -5.18
C SER A 679 -22.48 -25.83 -4.08
N GLN A 680 -21.62 -26.78 -4.43
CA GLN A 680 -20.56 -27.27 -3.57
C GLN A 680 -19.32 -27.63 -4.41
N VAL A 681 -18.15 -27.08 -4.04
CA VAL A 681 -16.87 -27.34 -4.69
C VAL A 681 -15.83 -27.74 -3.65
N ILE A 682 -15.12 -28.83 -3.94
CA ILE A 682 -14.00 -29.34 -3.15
C ILE A 682 -12.71 -29.11 -3.96
N LEU A 683 -11.72 -28.51 -3.30
CA LEU A 683 -10.41 -28.14 -3.83
C LEU A 683 -9.35 -28.88 -3.03
N ARG A 684 -8.60 -29.79 -3.68
CA ARG A 684 -7.52 -30.55 -3.05
C ARG A 684 -6.18 -30.29 -3.72
N GLY A 685 -5.28 -29.64 -3.01
CA GLY A 685 -3.92 -29.34 -3.46
C GLY A 685 -2.85 -30.11 -2.67
N THR A 686 -1.78 -30.50 -3.34
CA THR A 686 -0.60 -31.11 -2.70
C THR A 686 0.67 -30.75 -3.47
N ARG A 687 1.80 -30.53 -2.78
CA ARG A 687 3.11 -30.33 -3.42
C ARG A 687 3.73 -31.68 -3.76
N VAL A 688 4.09 -31.86 -5.02
CA VAL A 688 4.79 -33.06 -5.48
C VAL A 688 6.31 -32.87 -5.44
N SER A 689 7.07 -33.96 -5.48
CA SER A 689 8.55 -33.97 -5.36
C SER A 689 9.31 -33.15 -6.41
N SER A 690 8.65 -32.69 -7.48
CA SER A 690 9.20 -31.72 -8.44
C SER A 690 9.09 -30.25 -7.96
N GLY A 691 8.65 -30.01 -6.73
CA GLY A 691 8.47 -28.69 -6.13
C GLY A 691 7.19 -27.96 -6.55
N ARG A 692 6.48 -28.45 -7.58
CA ARG A 692 5.22 -27.86 -8.06
C ARG A 692 4.04 -28.21 -7.14
N PHE A 693 3.16 -27.24 -6.91
CA PHE A 693 1.87 -27.49 -6.26
C PHE A 693 0.83 -27.93 -7.29
N ASN A 694 0.14 -29.04 -7.04
CA ASN A 694 -0.85 -29.63 -7.93
C ASN A 694 -2.24 -29.57 -7.28
N VAL A 695 -3.19 -28.86 -7.89
CA VAL A 695 -4.56 -28.68 -7.39
C VAL A 695 -5.56 -29.52 -8.19
N THR A 696 -6.50 -30.14 -7.50
CA THR A 696 -7.67 -30.81 -8.08
C THR A 696 -8.94 -30.13 -7.60
N VAL A 697 -9.92 -30.05 -8.51
CA VAL A 697 -11.25 -29.49 -8.31
C VAL A 697 -12.29 -30.57 -8.59
N SER A 698 -13.26 -30.74 -7.70
CA SER A 698 -14.42 -31.61 -7.90
C SER A 698 -15.66 -31.03 -7.22
N GLY A 699 -16.82 -31.02 -7.89
CA GLY A 699 -18.05 -30.48 -7.30
C GLY A 699 -19.21 -30.34 -8.27
N ASP A 700 -20.25 -29.65 -7.81
CA ASP A 700 -21.39 -29.20 -8.61
C ASP A 700 -21.58 -27.69 -8.41
N VAL A 701 -21.64 -26.94 -9.52
CA VAL A 701 -21.84 -25.50 -9.55
C VAL A 701 -23.17 -25.20 -10.22
N GLY A 702 -24.24 -25.04 -9.44
CA GLY A 702 -25.58 -24.69 -9.93
C GLY A 702 -26.20 -25.67 -10.92
N GLY A 703 -25.78 -26.95 -10.92
CA GLY A 703 -26.13 -27.98 -11.89
C GLY A 703 -25.03 -28.28 -12.92
N VAL A 704 -23.86 -27.63 -12.83
CA VAL A 704 -22.66 -27.95 -13.64
C VAL A 704 -21.70 -28.76 -12.79
N LYS A 705 -21.62 -30.06 -13.04
CA LYS A 705 -20.63 -30.94 -12.42
C LYS A 705 -19.25 -30.64 -13.00
N VAL A 706 -18.26 -30.54 -12.13
CA VAL A 706 -16.85 -30.31 -12.48
C VAL A 706 -16.02 -31.45 -11.88
N THR A 707 -15.18 -32.09 -12.69
CA THR A 707 -14.29 -33.17 -12.25
C THR A 707 -12.90 -32.99 -12.86
N THR A 708 -11.85 -32.90 -12.05
CA THR A 708 -10.47 -32.81 -12.57
C THR A 708 -10.01 -34.14 -13.18
N ARG A 709 -9.49 -34.09 -14.40
CA ARG A 709 -8.91 -35.23 -15.14
C ARG A 709 -7.38 -35.25 -15.08
N ARG A 710 -6.75 -34.08 -15.06
CA ARG A 710 -5.31 -33.88 -14.81
C ARG A 710 -5.16 -32.72 -13.83
N PRO A 711 -4.47 -32.89 -12.67
CA PRO A 711 -4.29 -31.81 -11.71
C PRO A 711 -3.75 -30.52 -12.32
N PHE A 712 -4.25 -29.40 -11.82
CA PHE A 712 -3.79 -28.05 -12.14
C PHE A 712 -2.46 -27.80 -11.40
N ALA A 713 -1.36 -28.06 -12.09
CA ALA A 713 -0.02 -27.69 -11.66
C ALA A 713 0.15 -26.17 -11.73
N LEU A 714 0.64 -25.58 -10.65
CA LEU A 714 0.90 -24.13 -10.54
C LEU A 714 2.32 -23.74 -10.98
N SER A 715 2.55 -22.43 -11.05
CA SER A 715 3.87 -21.79 -11.21
C SER A 715 4.82 -22.13 -10.04
N ALA A 716 6.10 -21.80 -10.19
CA ALA A 716 7.10 -22.02 -9.13
C ALA A 716 6.83 -21.19 -7.86
N ASP A 717 6.09 -20.09 -8.01
CA ASP A 717 5.64 -19.18 -6.93
C ASP A 717 4.20 -19.52 -6.43
N ASP A 718 3.60 -20.60 -6.94
CA ASP A 718 2.26 -21.10 -6.61
C ASP A 718 1.09 -20.11 -6.89
N ASP A 719 1.28 -19.17 -7.83
CA ASP A 719 0.43 -18.00 -8.02
C ASP A 719 -0.31 -17.91 -9.38
N VAL A 720 0.04 -18.76 -10.35
CA VAL A 720 -0.58 -18.88 -11.67
C VAL A 720 -0.73 -20.37 -12.02
N ILE A 721 -1.81 -20.75 -12.71
CA ILE A 721 -1.98 -22.12 -13.22
C ILE A 721 -1.06 -22.31 -14.44
N ASP A 722 -0.10 -23.23 -14.36
CA ASP A 722 0.87 -23.52 -15.42
C ASP A 722 0.35 -24.58 -16.40
N SER A 723 -0.34 -25.63 -15.91
CA SER A 723 -1.16 -26.52 -16.74
C SER A 723 -2.15 -27.38 -15.94
N GLY A 724 -3.27 -27.81 -16.54
CA GLY A 724 -4.19 -28.80 -15.97
C GLY A 724 -5.30 -29.23 -16.94
N GLU A 725 -6.22 -30.09 -16.50
CA GLU A 725 -7.40 -30.50 -17.27
C GLU A 725 -8.57 -30.88 -16.35
N ALA A 726 -9.76 -30.32 -16.59
CA ALA A 726 -11.00 -30.75 -15.96
C ALA A 726 -12.08 -31.06 -17.01
N GLU A 727 -13.06 -31.85 -16.61
CA GLU A 727 -14.27 -32.16 -17.36
C GLU A 727 -15.45 -31.46 -16.69
N ILE A 728 -16.36 -30.94 -17.51
CA ILE A 728 -17.61 -30.31 -17.11
C ILE A 728 -18.79 -31.07 -17.73
N ALA A 729 -19.88 -31.22 -16.97
CA ALA A 729 -21.12 -31.83 -17.45
C ALA A 729 -22.34 -31.22 -16.78
N THR A 730 -23.36 -30.86 -17.55
CA THR A 730 -24.64 -30.34 -17.05
C THR A 730 -25.81 -30.80 -17.90
N ALA A 731 -26.98 -30.95 -17.26
CA ALA A 731 -28.24 -31.14 -17.96
C ALA A 731 -28.79 -29.82 -18.54
N ASP A 732 -28.38 -28.66 -18.01
CA ASP A 732 -28.83 -27.35 -18.49
C ASP A 732 -27.81 -26.23 -18.21
N ILE A 733 -27.11 -25.77 -19.25
CA ILE A 733 -26.17 -24.64 -19.19
C ILE A 733 -26.86 -23.28 -19.32
N ALA A 734 -28.15 -23.21 -19.68
CA ALA A 734 -28.85 -21.94 -19.93
C ALA A 734 -28.77 -20.91 -18.77
N PRO A 735 -28.81 -21.30 -17.48
CA PRO A 735 -28.62 -20.36 -16.36
C PRO A 735 -27.25 -19.67 -16.35
N PHE A 736 -26.21 -20.31 -16.89
CA PHE A 736 -24.86 -19.74 -16.98
C PHE A 736 -24.65 -18.92 -18.26
N LEU A 737 -25.47 -19.12 -19.30
CA LEU A 737 -25.52 -18.19 -20.44
C LEU A 737 -26.00 -16.79 -20.01
N LEU A 738 -26.71 -16.68 -18.89
CA LEU A 738 -27.10 -15.39 -18.27
C LEU A 738 -25.91 -14.56 -17.75
N LEU A 739 -24.69 -15.12 -17.77
CA LEU A 739 -23.45 -14.41 -17.44
C LEU A 739 -22.79 -13.74 -18.66
N LEU A 740 -23.27 -14.03 -19.86
CA LEU A 740 -22.84 -13.41 -21.12
C LEU A 740 -23.76 -12.24 -21.53
N GLY A 741 -25.02 -12.26 -21.09
CA GLY A 741 -26.10 -11.30 -21.34
C GLY A 741 -27.43 -11.87 -20.83
N ASP A 742 -28.59 -11.27 -21.11
CA ASP A 742 -29.91 -11.64 -20.57
C ASP A 742 -30.45 -13.02 -21.02
N GLY A 743 -29.64 -13.84 -21.73
CA GLY A 743 -29.94 -15.24 -22.08
C GLY A 743 -31.15 -15.45 -23.00
N SER A 744 -31.74 -14.37 -23.52
CA SER A 744 -32.99 -14.40 -24.28
C SER A 744 -32.85 -15.16 -25.60
N GLY A 745 -33.86 -15.99 -25.90
CA GLY A 745 -33.93 -16.80 -27.11
C GLY A 745 -33.40 -18.24 -27.01
N VAL A 746 -32.83 -18.66 -25.86
CA VAL A 746 -32.39 -20.05 -25.64
C VAL A 746 -33.41 -20.80 -24.78
N ALA A 747 -34.00 -21.86 -25.33
CA ALA A 747 -34.90 -22.74 -24.59
C ALA A 747 -34.11 -23.71 -23.69
N SER A 748 -34.34 -23.64 -22.38
CA SER A 748 -33.88 -24.65 -21.40
C SER A 748 -34.74 -25.92 -21.51
N PRO A 749 -34.18 -27.14 -21.28
CA PRO A 749 -32.80 -27.42 -20.89
C PRO A 749 -31.83 -27.51 -22.09
N VAL A 750 -30.64 -26.92 -21.94
CA VAL A 750 -29.53 -27.09 -22.89
C VAL A 750 -28.42 -27.95 -22.25
N PRO A 751 -28.39 -29.26 -22.47
CA PRO A 751 -27.33 -30.11 -21.93
C PRO A 751 -25.98 -29.72 -22.54
N ALA A 752 -24.92 -29.78 -21.75
CA ALA A 752 -23.56 -29.50 -22.21
C ALA A 752 -22.55 -30.38 -21.49
N GLN A 753 -21.58 -30.90 -22.24
CA GLN A 753 -20.49 -31.72 -21.73
C GLN A 753 -19.19 -31.34 -22.43
N GLY A 754 -18.06 -31.32 -21.72
CA GLY A 754 -16.79 -30.96 -22.34
C GLY A 754 -15.59 -31.00 -21.43
N ARG A 755 -14.42 -30.86 -22.03
CA ARG A 755 -13.10 -30.83 -21.40
C ARG A 755 -12.56 -29.41 -21.46
N ILE A 756 -12.12 -28.90 -20.32
CA ILE A 756 -11.43 -27.63 -20.14
C ILE A 756 -9.97 -27.93 -19.82
N THR A 757 -9.07 -27.56 -20.72
CA THR A 757 -7.63 -27.62 -20.53
C THR A 757 -7.11 -26.22 -20.21
N LEU A 758 -6.36 -26.09 -19.11
CA LEU A 758 -5.61 -24.87 -18.80
C LEU A 758 -4.12 -25.10 -19.07
N GLY A 759 -3.43 -24.03 -19.45
CA GLY A 759 -2.00 -23.97 -19.71
C GLY A 759 -1.49 -22.53 -19.74
N ARG A 760 -0.25 -22.33 -20.18
CA ARG A 760 0.28 -20.99 -20.52
C ARG A 760 0.87 -20.96 -21.92
N GLU A 761 0.78 -19.81 -22.56
CA GLU A 761 1.40 -19.52 -23.84
C GLU A 761 2.10 -18.16 -23.74
N ARG A 762 3.44 -18.20 -23.61
CA ARG A 762 4.29 -17.04 -23.31
C ARG A 762 3.86 -16.31 -22.02
N ASP A 763 3.20 -15.16 -22.18
CA ASP A 763 2.76 -14.23 -21.15
C ASP A 763 1.24 -14.25 -20.92
N ALA A 764 0.51 -15.14 -21.61
CA ALA A 764 -0.93 -15.33 -21.47
C ALA A 764 -1.28 -16.71 -20.88
N SER A 765 -2.41 -16.77 -20.18
CA SER A 765 -3.04 -18.02 -19.75
C SER A 765 -3.81 -18.63 -20.92
N LEU A 766 -3.51 -19.89 -21.25
CA LEU A 766 -4.18 -20.62 -22.32
C LEU A 766 -5.38 -21.39 -21.76
N LEU A 767 -6.57 -21.08 -22.28
CA LEU A 767 -7.82 -21.79 -22.07
C LEU A 767 -8.20 -22.53 -23.36
N SER A 768 -8.25 -23.86 -23.32
CA SER A 768 -8.80 -24.66 -24.43
C SER A 768 -10.03 -25.43 -23.96
N VAL A 769 -11.08 -25.44 -24.78
CA VAL A 769 -12.34 -26.15 -24.49
C VAL A 769 -12.67 -27.07 -25.66
N THR A 770 -13.02 -28.32 -25.40
CA THR A 770 -13.54 -29.27 -26.41
C THR A 770 -14.73 -30.04 -25.86
N GLY A 771 -15.85 -30.06 -26.57
CA GLY A 771 -17.07 -30.68 -26.06
C GLY A 771 -18.27 -30.54 -26.98
N GLN A 772 -19.46 -30.65 -26.40
CA GLN A 772 -20.76 -30.57 -27.07
C GLN A 772 -21.74 -29.74 -26.24
N ILE A 773 -22.55 -28.93 -26.94
CA ILE A 773 -23.67 -28.16 -26.38
C ILE A 773 -24.92 -28.51 -27.19
N ALA A 774 -25.96 -28.99 -26.50
CA ALA A 774 -27.02 -29.80 -27.08
C ALA A 774 -26.43 -30.90 -27.99
N ASN A 775 -26.71 -30.86 -29.30
CA ASN A 775 -26.24 -31.83 -30.28
C ASN A 775 -25.13 -31.28 -31.19
N GLY A 776 -24.53 -30.12 -30.87
CA GLY A 776 -23.48 -29.49 -31.66
C GLY A 776 -22.12 -29.54 -30.97
N ASN A 777 -21.07 -29.89 -31.71
CA ASN A 777 -19.70 -29.85 -31.23
C ASN A 777 -19.21 -28.39 -31.05
N VAL A 778 -18.35 -28.20 -30.06
CA VAL A 778 -17.74 -26.93 -29.68
C VAL A 778 -16.25 -27.16 -29.42
N GLN A 779 -15.42 -26.36 -30.07
CA GLN A 779 -13.99 -26.28 -29.80
C GLN A 779 -13.59 -24.81 -29.65
N ALA A 780 -12.77 -24.49 -28.65
CA ALA A 780 -12.22 -23.15 -28.45
C ALA A 780 -10.76 -23.24 -28.00
N ARG A 781 -9.94 -22.28 -28.45
CA ARG A 781 -8.58 -22.05 -27.95
C ARG A 781 -8.40 -20.54 -27.77
N LEU A 782 -8.30 -20.11 -26.51
CA LEU A 782 -8.25 -18.70 -26.11
C LEU A 782 -6.98 -18.43 -25.29
N ALA A 783 -6.21 -17.44 -25.70
CA ALA A 783 -5.13 -16.85 -24.91
C ALA A 783 -5.69 -15.63 -24.14
N VAL A 784 -5.61 -15.67 -22.82
CA VAL A 784 -6.12 -14.65 -21.90
C VAL A 784 -4.93 -13.99 -21.20
N ARG A 785 -4.62 -12.74 -21.57
CA ARG A 785 -3.63 -11.90 -20.87
C ARG A 785 -4.31 -11.00 -19.83
N SER A 786 -5.55 -10.56 -20.09
CA SER A 786 -6.38 -9.84 -19.11
C SER A 786 -7.88 -9.94 -19.46
N ARG A 787 -8.77 -9.32 -18.67
CA ARG A 787 -10.22 -9.22 -19.01
C ARG A 787 -10.52 -8.31 -20.22
N SER A 788 -9.52 -7.54 -20.68
CA SER A 788 -9.60 -6.69 -21.88
C SER A 788 -8.64 -7.13 -22.99
N ASP A 789 -7.89 -8.22 -22.79
CA ASP A 789 -6.98 -8.82 -23.77
C ASP A 789 -7.18 -10.34 -23.77
N ILE A 790 -8.16 -10.75 -24.58
CA ILE A 790 -8.51 -12.13 -24.90
C ILE A 790 -8.41 -12.29 -26.41
N THR A 791 -7.63 -13.26 -26.88
CA THR A 791 -7.47 -13.56 -28.30
C THR A 791 -7.58 -15.07 -28.56
N GLY A 792 -7.91 -15.49 -29.78
CA GLY A 792 -7.93 -16.91 -30.14
C GLY A 792 -9.00 -17.29 -31.15
N ASP A 793 -9.31 -18.59 -31.22
CA ASP A 793 -10.28 -19.17 -32.15
C ASP A 793 -11.36 -20.04 -31.47
N VAL A 794 -12.54 -20.05 -32.08
CA VAL A 794 -13.73 -20.80 -31.65
C VAL A 794 -14.38 -21.44 -32.89
N SER A 795 -14.55 -22.75 -32.85
CA SER A 795 -15.22 -23.55 -33.90
C SER A 795 -16.51 -24.17 -33.36
N LEU A 796 -17.63 -23.99 -34.07
CA LEU A 796 -18.98 -24.38 -33.65
C LEU A 796 -19.72 -25.09 -34.80
N ASP A 797 -20.46 -26.15 -34.49
CA ASP A 797 -21.38 -26.75 -35.48
C ASP A 797 -22.57 -25.84 -35.80
N ARG A 798 -23.01 -25.02 -34.82
CA ARG A 798 -24.11 -24.06 -34.98
C ARG A 798 -23.97 -22.82 -34.11
N LEU A 799 -24.47 -21.69 -34.61
CA LEU A 799 -24.64 -20.45 -33.85
C LEU A 799 -25.86 -19.67 -34.40
N SER A 800 -26.50 -18.84 -33.57
CA SER A 800 -27.46 -17.83 -34.02
C SER A 800 -26.84 -16.45 -33.87
N LEU A 801 -26.73 -15.71 -34.98
CA LEU A 801 -26.22 -14.35 -35.00
C LEU A 801 -27.16 -13.37 -34.24
N PRO A 802 -28.49 -13.47 -34.35
CA PRO A 802 -29.40 -12.76 -33.45
C PRO A 802 -29.07 -12.98 -31.96
N TRP A 803 -28.89 -14.23 -31.53
CA TRP A 803 -28.52 -14.54 -30.13
C TRP A 803 -27.15 -13.98 -29.74
N LEU A 804 -26.16 -14.06 -30.63
CA LEU A 804 -24.82 -13.51 -30.40
C LEU A 804 -24.90 -11.98 -30.18
N VAL A 805 -25.70 -11.27 -30.97
CA VAL A 805 -25.86 -9.81 -30.89
C VAL A 805 -26.74 -9.38 -29.71
N THR A 806 -27.81 -10.11 -29.37
CA THR A 806 -28.58 -9.82 -28.15
C THR A 806 -27.75 -10.05 -26.90
N THR A 807 -26.97 -11.13 -26.86
CA THR A 807 -26.11 -11.48 -25.71
C THR A 807 -24.93 -10.52 -25.58
N LEU A 808 -24.10 -10.37 -26.61
CA LEU A 808 -22.84 -9.62 -26.51
C LEU A 808 -23.00 -8.11 -26.69
N ALA A 809 -24.03 -7.60 -27.36
CA ALA A 809 -24.13 -6.18 -27.70
C ALA A 809 -25.33 -5.45 -27.07
N LEU A 810 -26.54 -5.96 -27.29
CA LEU A 810 -27.78 -5.20 -27.01
C LEU A 810 -28.36 -5.43 -25.60
N ASN A 811 -28.17 -6.61 -25.02
CA ASN A 811 -28.79 -7.08 -23.79
C ASN A 811 -30.32 -6.90 -23.80
N THR A 812 -30.99 -7.57 -24.74
CA THR A 812 -32.45 -7.45 -24.94
C THR A 812 -33.23 -8.42 -24.04
N PRO A 813 -34.08 -7.95 -23.11
CA PRO A 813 -34.94 -8.82 -22.31
C PRO A 813 -36.06 -9.44 -23.18
N PRO A 814 -36.74 -10.50 -22.69
CA PRO A 814 -37.92 -11.06 -23.36
C PRO A 814 -38.99 -9.98 -23.63
N GLY A 815 -39.51 -9.95 -24.86
CA GLY A 815 -40.56 -9.00 -25.25
C GLY A 815 -41.96 -9.43 -24.77
N PRO A 816 -42.91 -8.48 -24.61
CA PRO A 816 -44.27 -8.79 -24.18
C PRO A 816 -45.06 -9.59 -25.23
N ASP A 817 -44.85 -9.31 -26.52
CA ASP A 817 -45.46 -10.02 -27.64
C ASP A 817 -44.46 -11.00 -28.27
N ALA A 818 -44.61 -12.30 -27.98
CA ALA A 818 -43.80 -13.36 -28.60
C ALA A 818 -44.01 -13.47 -30.13
N ASN A 819 -45.15 -12.98 -30.64
CA ASN A 819 -45.51 -12.97 -32.05
C ASN A 819 -45.11 -11.69 -32.80
N ALA A 820 -44.52 -10.70 -32.13
CA ALA A 820 -44.12 -9.45 -32.77
C ALA A 820 -43.03 -9.71 -33.81
N ILE A 821 -43.14 -9.08 -35.00
CA ILE A 821 -42.12 -9.22 -36.04
C ILE A 821 -40.77 -8.76 -35.49
N TRP A 822 -40.65 -7.54 -34.96
CA TRP A 822 -39.45 -7.05 -34.29
C TRP A 822 -39.76 -6.70 -32.84
N SER A 823 -38.86 -7.07 -31.91
CA SER A 823 -39.09 -6.80 -30.48
C SER A 823 -39.08 -5.29 -30.18
N THR A 824 -40.15 -4.83 -29.55
CA THR A 824 -40.30 -3.48 -28.97
C THR A 824 -39.68 -3.36 -27.57
N ALA A 825 -39.14 -4.46 -27.02
CA ALA A 825 -38.45 -4.42 -25.74
C ALA A 825 -37.23 -3.50 -25.78
N ARG A 826 -37.07 -2.70 -24.73
CA ARG A 826 -35.92 -1.80 -24.58
C ARG A 826 -34.64 -2.58 -24.26
N PHE A 827 -33.55 -2.18 -24.90
CA PHE A 827 -32.21 -2.73 -24.65
C PHE A 827 -31.73 -2.41 -23.23
N GLY A 828 -31.45 -3.46 -22.45
CA GLY A 828 -31.03 -3.39 -21.05
C GLY A 828 -29.61 -2.87 -20.85
N GLN A 829 -29.21 -2.71 -19.58
CA GLN A 829 -27.85 -2.29 -19.24
C GLN A 829 -26.83 -3.34 -19.68
N SER A 830 -25.67 -2.89 -20.21
CA SER A 830 -24.57 -3.79 -20.58
C SER A 830 -23.99 -4.45 -19.33
N ALA A 831 -24.07 -5.78 -19.26
CA ALA A 831 -23.83 -6.55 -18.04
C ALA A 831 -22.62 -7.50 -18.16
N ARG A 832 -21.65 -7.18 -19.03
CA ARG A 832 -20.61 -8.11 -19.51
C ARG A 832 -19.50 -8.39 -18.49
N LEU A 833 -18.96 -9.61 -18.53
CA LEU A 833 -17.77 -10.02 -17.76
C LEU A 833 -16.43 -9.74 -18.49
N VAL A 834 -16.46 -9.49 -19.80
CA VAL A 834 -15.31 -9.21 -20.68
C VAL A 834 -15.48 -7.80 -21.24
N THR A 835 -14.41 -7.01 -21.25
CA THR A 835 -14.42 -5.59 -21.66
C THR A 835 -13.58 -5.31 -22.92
N GLY A 836 -12.84 -6.30 -23.41
CA GLY A 836 -11.98 -6.18 -24.59
C GLY A 836 -11.44 -7.53 -25.06
N GLY A 837 -11.08 -7.62 -26.34
CA GLY A 837 -10.50 -8.81 -26.96
C GLY A 837 -11.03 -9.06 -28.37
N GLN A 838 -10.37 -9.94 -29.13
CA GLN A 838 -10.77 -10.32 -30.49
C GLN A 838 -10.68 -11.84 -30.69
N VAL A 839 -11.81 -12.49 -30.97
CA VAL A 839 -11.91 -13.95 -31.14
C VAL A 839 -12.42 -14.28 -32.53
N ALA A 840 -11.71 -15.16 -33.24
CA ALA A 840 -12.10 -15.66 -34.56
C ALA A 840 -13.08 -16.83 -34.44
N PHE A 841 -14.22 -16.74 -35.11
CA PHE A 841 -15.24 -17.77 -35.14
C PHE A 841 -15.26 -18.50 -36.49
N LYS A 842 -15.45 -19.83 -36.43
CA LYS A 842 -15.77 -20.70 -37.56
C LYS A 842 -17.05 -21.45 -37.23
N VAL A 843 -18.12 -21.23 -37.99
CA VAL A 843 -19.45 -21.81 -37.72
C VAL A 843 -19.91 -22.62 -38.92
N ALA A 844 -20.20 -23.91 -38.74
CA ALA A 844 -20.67 -24.75 -39.84
C ALA A 844 -22.05 -24.32 -40.34
N ASN A 845 -22.99 -24.04 -39.42
CA ASN A 845 -24.34 -23.55 -39.70
C ASN A 845 -24.64 -22.27 -38.89
N LEU A 846 -24.78 -21.12 -39.55
CA LEU A 846 -25.07 -19.84 -38.91
C LEU A 846 -26.51 -19.43 -39.22
N ASP A 847 -27.34 -19.39 -38.19
CA ASP A 847 -28.65 -18.77 -38.25
C ASP A 847 -28.50 -17.24 -38.27
N LEU A 848 -28.96 -16.61 -39.35
CA LEU A 848 -29.01 -15.14 -39.48
C LEU A 848 -30.34 -14.57 -38.94
N GLY A 849 -31.23 -15.43 -38.43
CA GLY A 849 -32.60 -15.12 -38.05
C GLY A 849 -33.59 -15.37 -39.19
N ARG A 850 -34.89 -15.36 -38.86
CA ARG A 850 -36.02 -15.56 -39.82
C ARG A 850 -36.01 -16.87 -40.61
N GLY A 851 -35.19 -17.84 -40.24
CA GLY A 851 -34.97 -19.06 -41.03
C GLY A 851 -33.95 -18.88 -42.16
N ILE A 852 -33.34 -17.70 -42.30
CA ILE A 852 -32.20 -17.49 -43.20
C ILE A 852 -30.98 -18.19 -42.59
N GLN A 853 -30.53 -19.27 -43.23
CA GLN A 853 -29.35 -20.03 -42.79
C GLN A 853 -28.18 -19.80 -43.75
N ALA A 854 -27.04 -19.42 -43.20
CA ALA A 854 -25.76 -19.39 -43.90
C ALA A 854 -24.88 -20.58 -43.45
N THR A 855 -23.94 -21.01 -44.29
CA THR A 855 -23.06 -22.15 -44.00
C THR A 855 -21.59 -21.79 -44.17
N ARG A 856 -20.70 -22.54 -43.50
CA ARG A 856 -19.23 -22.33 -43.52
C ARG A 856 -18.84 -20.89 -43.18
N ALA A 857 -19.50 -20.30 -42.18
CA ALA A 857 -19.30 -18.91 -41.82
C ALA A 857 -17.98 -18.70 -41.07
N GLY A 858 -17.20 -17.71 -41.48
CA GLY A 858 -16.02 -17.20 -40.78
C GLY A 858 -16.21 -15.72 -40.45
N PHE A 859 -15.80 -15.30 -39.25
CA PHE A 859 -15.78 -13.90 -38.82
C PHE A 859 -14.90 -13.73 -37.59
N ALA A 860 -14.58 -12.50 -37.20
CA ALA A 860 -14.04 -12.22 -35.87
C ALA A 860 -15.01 -11.33 -35.07
N VAL A 861 -15.16 -11.64 -33.79
CA VAL A 861 -15.89 -10.79 -32.83
C VAL A 861 -14.87 -10.03 -32.00
N GLU A 862 -14.93 -8.71 -32.08
CA GLU A 862 -14.16 -7.78 -31.27
C GLU A 862 -15.07 -7.22 -30.18
N ALA A 863 -14.72 -7.44 -28.91
CA ALA A 863 -15.41 -6.84 -27.78
C ALA A 863 -14.81 -5.46 -27.49
N THR A 864 -15.65 -4.47 -27.22
CA THR A 864 -15.24 -3.15 -26.72
C THR A 864 -16.03 -2.80 -25.45
N PRO A 865 -15.62 -1.82 -24.63
CA PRO A 865 -16.32 -1.50 -23.37
C PRO A 865 -17.82 -1.23 -23.58
N ASP A 866 -18.15 -0.42 -24.59
CA ASP A 866 -19.52 0.02 -24.89
C ASP A 866 -20.17 -0.75 -26.05
N GLY A 867 -19.51 -1.76 -26.62
CA GLY A 867 -19.95 -2.31 -27.91
C GLY A 867 -19.35 -3.65 -28.31
N ALA A 868 -19.69 -4.09 -29.52
CA ALA A 868 -19.10 -5.25 -30.17
C ALA A 868 -19.02 -5.02 -31.69
N ALA A 869 -17.94 -5.47 -32.33
CA ALA A 869 -17.79 -5.41 -33.77
C ALA A 869 -17.62 -6.81 -34.39
N LEU A 870 -18.41 -7.08 -35.41
CA LEU A 870 -18.30 -8.21 -36.31
C LEU A 870 -17.37 -7.80 -37.47
N ARG A 871 -16.15 -8.34 -37.48
CA ARG A 871 -15.12 -8.07 -38.50
C ARG A 871 -15.02 -9.24 -39.47
N ASN A 872 -14.65 -8.95 -40.72
CA ASN A 872 -14.29 -9.93 -41.75
C ASN A 872 -15.33 -11.06 -41.90
N PHE A 873 -16.62 -10.70 -41.90
CA PHE A 873 -17.69 -11.68 -42.05
C PHE A 873 -17.68 -12.26 -43.46
N ASP A 874 -17.76 -13.58 -43.55
CA ASP A 874 -17.77 -14.35 -44.79
C ASP A 874 -18.58 -15.63 -44.59
N ALA A 875 -19.61 -15.88 -45.41
CA ALA A 875 -20.40 -17.11 -45.35
C ALA A 875 -21.01 -17.47 -46.71
N ALA A 876 -21.33 -18.75 -46.91
CA ALA A 876 -22.11 -19.19 -48.07
C ALA A 876 -23.62 -19.09 -47.77
N LEU A 877 -24.39 -18.54 -48.70
CA LEU A 877 -25.83 -18.33 -48.57
C LEU A 877 -26.54 -18.81 -49.85
N GLY A 878 -27.29 -19.91 -49.75
CA GLY A 878 -27.71 -20.67 -50.92
C GLY A 878 -26.49 -21.14 -51.73
N SER A 879 -26.48 -20.86 -53.04
CA SER A 879 -25.31 -21.05 -53.90
C SER A 879 -24.38 -19.82 -54.01
N GLY A 880 -24.72 -18.71 -53.34
CA GLY A 880 -23.93 -17.48 -53.35
C GLY A 880 -23.10 -17.27 -52.08
N ARG A 881 -22.53 -16.07 -51.94
CA ARG A 881 -21.69 -15.63 -50.81
C ARG A 881 -22.25 -14.35 -50.18
N LEU A 882 -22.22 -14.27 -48.86
CA LEU A 882 -22.49 -13.07 -48.07
C LEU A 882 -21.20 -12.67 -47.34
N THR A 883 -20.82 -11.39 -47.43
CA THR A 883 -19.63 -10.83 -46.79
C THR A 883 -19.93 -9.49 -46.12
N GLY A 884 -19.16 -9.06 -45.12
CA GLY A 884 -19.32 -7.73 -44.54
C GLY A 884 -18.62 -7.45 -43.21
N SER A 885 -19.02 -6.35 -42.58
CA SER A 885 -18.71 -6.01 -41.19
C SER A 885 -19.82 -5.17 -40.56
N ALA A 886 -19.96 -5.22 -39.23
CA ALA A 886 -20.92 -4.41 -38.50
C ALA A 886 -20.40 -4.09 -37.09
N THR A 887 -20.54 -2.85 -36.64
CA THR A 887 -20.20 -2.40 -35.29
C THR A 887 -21.47 -1.96 -34.58
N VAL A 888 -21.66 -2.43 -33.34
CA VAL A 888 -22.74 -2.04 -32.44
C VAL A 888 -22.13 -1.32 -31.24
N THR A 889 -22.56 -0.09 -30.96
CA THR A 889 -22.17 0.68 -29.76
C THR A 889 -23.39 1.03 -28.92
N ARG A 890 -23.20 1.26 -27.62
CA ARG A 890 -24.25 1.53 -26.63
C ARG A 890 -23.99 2.86 -25.93
N GLN A 891 -25.06 3.60 -25.63
CA GLN A 891 -25.04 4.72 -24.70
C GLN A 891 -26.29 4.63 -23.81
N GLY A 892 -26.13 4.02 -22.63
CA GLY A 892 -27.28 3.64 -21.78
C GLY A 892 -28.22 2.70 -22.53
N ALA A 893 -29.48 3.09 -22.68
CA ALA A 893 -30.48 2.31 -23.43
C ALA A 893 -30.38 2.46 -24.96
N LEU A 894 -29.71 3.49 -25.49
CA LEU A 894 -29.54 3.70 -26.93
C LEU A 894 -28.49 2.74 -27.50
N ALA A 895 -28.79 2.06 -28.61
CA ALA A 895 -27.80 1.35 -29.42
C ALA A 895 -27.66 2.06 -30.77
N SER A 896 -26.42 2.18 -31.27
CA SER A 896 -26.13 2.55 -32.65
C SER A 896 -25.49 1.37 -33.36
N VAL A 897 -25.89 1.14 -34.62
CA VAL A 897 -25.37 0.09 -35.49
C VAL A 897 -24.88 0.74 -36.77
N VAL A 898 -23.64 0.47 -37.17
CA VAL A 898 -23.05 0.92 -38.44
C VAL A 898 -22.32 -0.26 -39.08
N GLY A 899 -22.57 -0.51 -40.36
CA GLY A 899 -21.95 -1.63 -41.06
C GLY A 899 -22.00 -1.53 -42.58
N GLU A 900 -21.38 -2.51 -43.21
CA GLU A 900 -21.44 -2.71 -44.65
C GLU A 900 -21.52 -4.21 -44.96
N GLY A 901 -22.38 -4.57 -45.91
CA GLY A 901 -22.55 -5.93 -46.37
C GLY A 901 -22.53 -5.99 -47.89
N ALA A 902 -22.08 -7.11 -48.43
CA ALA A 902 -22.17 -7.43 -49.85
C ALA A 902 -22.62 -8.87 -50.06
N ILE A 903 -23.59 -9.04 -50.95
CA ILE A 903 -24.01 -10.32 -51.50
C ILE A 903 -23.40 -10.50 -52.89
N ALA A 904 -22.93 -11.71 -53.16
CA ALA A 904 -22.43 -12.12 -54.47
C ALA A 904 -23.17 -13.39 -54.90
N ASP A 905 -23.89 -13.28 -56.01
CA ASP A 905 -24.59 -14.37 -56.69
C ASP A 905 -25.58 -15.17 -55.78
N VAL A 906 -26.23 -14.48 -54.84
CA VAL A 906 -27.16 -15.11 -53.88
C VAL A 906 -28.55 -15.26 -54.51
N PRO A 907 -29.12 -16.48 -54.61
CA PRO A 907 -30.48 -16.66 -55.12
C PRO A 907 -31.50 -16.01 -54.19
N LEU A 908 -32.51 -15.32 -54.75
CA LEU A 908 -33.53 -14.59 -53.98
C LEU A 908 -34.22 -15.46 -52.92
N SER A 909 -34.47 -16.74 -53.23
CA SER A 909 -35.10 -17.70 -52.31
C SER A 909 -34.25 -18.03 -51.06
N ALA A 910 -32.93 -17.81 -51.09
CA ALA A 910 -32.08 -17.95 -49.89
C ALA A 910 -32.17 -16.74 -48.93
N LEU A 911 -32.74 -15.61 -49.39
CA LEU A 911 -32.98 -14.41 -48.59
C LEU A 911 -34.47 -14.25 -48.22
N ALA A 912 -35.37 -14.65 -49.11
CA ALA A 912 -36.82 -14.48 -48.99
C ALA A 912 -37.57 -15.74 -48.48
N GLY A 913 -36.94 -16.92 -48.53
CA GLY A 913 -37.65 -18.20 -48.43
C GLY A 913 -38.39 -18.54 -49.74
N PRO A 914 -39.47 -19.33 -49.70
CA PRO A 914 -40.31 -19.60 -50.86
C PRO A 914 -40.87 -18.29 -51.45
N THR A 915 -40.77 -18.12 -52.77
CA THR A 915 -41.26 -16.94 -53.50
C THR A 915 -41.50 -17.32 -54.97
N PRO A 916 -42.48 -16.72 -55.68
CA PRO A 916 -42.73 -17.04 -57.09
C PRO A 916 -41.79 -16.33 -58.07
N PHE A 917 -40.86 -15.50 -57.58
CA PHE A 917 -39.86 -14.80 -58.40
C PHE A 917 -38.53 -15.57 -58.41
N GLU A 918 -37.98 -15.84 -59.59
CA GLU A 918 -36.59 -16.32 -59.73
C GLU A 918 -35.66 -15.12 -59.98
N ALA A 919 -34.54 -15.06 -59.27
CA ALA A 919 -33.49 -14.06 -59.43
C ALA A 919 -32.21 -14.45 -58.68
N ARG A 920 -31.05 -13.96 -59.14
CA ARG A 920 -29.75 -14.01 -58.44
C ARG A 920 -29.27 -12.59 -58.14
N LEU A 921 -28.97 -12.30 -56.88
CA LEU A 921 -28.67 -10.95 -56.39
C LEU A 921 -27.18 -10.77 -56.12
N THR A 922 -26.62 -9.69 -56.66
CA THR A 922 -25.24 -9.24 -56.39
C THR A 922 -25.24 -7.74 -56.14
N GLY A 923 -24.73 -7.31 -54.99
CA GLY A 923 -24.71 -5.89 -54.64
C GLY A 923 -24.13 -5.65 -53.25
N SER A 924 -23.72 -4.41 -53.00
CA SER A 924 -23.26 -3.95 -51.68
C SER A 924 -24.25 -2.95 -51.08
N LEU A 925 -24.28 -2.86 -49.76
CA LEU A 925 -25.07 -1.88 -49.01
C LEU A 925 -24.26 -1.43 -47.78
N LYS A 926 -24.01 -0.11 -47.66
CA LYS A 926 -23.57 0.48 -46.40
C LYS A 926 -24.82 0.92 -45.63
N PHE A 927 -24.90 0.62 -44.35
CA PHE A 927 -26.08 0.85 -43.53
C PHE A 927 -25.75 1.39 -42.13
N GLY A 928 -26.68 2.16 -41.57
CA GLY A 928 -26.61 2.71 -40.23
C GLY A 928 -27.99 2.81 -39.59
N SER A 929 -28.04 2.75 -38.26
CA SER A 929 -29.27 2.96 -37.46
C SER A 929 -28.92 3.35 -36.02
N ALA A 930 -29.88 3.97 -35.30
CA ALA A 930 -29.81 4.16 -33.86
C ALA A 930 -31.21 4.11 -33.22
N ALA A 931 -31.37 3.34 -32.13
CA ALA A 931 -32.63 3.19 -31.40
C ALA A 931 -32.46 2.53 -30.02
N ASP A 932 -33.51 2.54 -29.20
CA ASP A 932 -33.56 1.88 -27.87
C ASP A 932 -34.13 0.45 -27.90
N SER A 933 -34.56 -0.04 -29.05
CA SER A 933 -35.27 -1.32 -29.25
C SER A 933 -35.01 -1.90 -30.65
N MET A 934 -35.24 -3.21 -30.85
CA MET A 934 -34.99 -3.88 -32.13
C MET A 934 -35.93 -3.39 -33.24
N ALA A 935 -37.22 -3.18 -32.89
CA ALA A 935 -38.17 -2.56 -33.80
C ALA A 935 -37.74 -1.15 -34.23
N GLY A 936 -37.22 -0.35 -33.29
CA GLY A 936 -36.65 0.97 -33.60
C GLY A 936 -35.40 0.88 -34.47
N LEU A 937 -34.50 -0.09 -34.23
CA LEU A 937 -33.30 -0.26 -35.07
C LEU A 937 -33.68 -0.54 -36.52
N VAL A 938 -34.65 -1.44 -36.77
CA VAL A 938 -35.11 -1.73 -38.12
C VAL A 938 -35.87 -0.54 -38.73
N ALA A 939 -36.70 0.15 -37.96
CA ALA A 939 -37.44 1.32 -38.43
C ALA A 939 -36.54 2.54 -38.75
N ASN A 940 -35.37 2.64 -38.11
CA ASN A 940 -34.39 3.72 -38.33
C ASN A 940 -33.24 3.33 -39.28
N LEU A 941 -33.28 2.14 -39.90
CA LEU A 941 -32.25 1.73 -40.88
C LEU A 941 -32.23 2.67 -42.09
N GLY A 942 -31.08 3.31 -42.29
CA GLY A 942 -30.72 4.08 -43.48
C GLY A 942 -29.50 3.49 -44.17
N GLY A 943 -29.40 3.59 -45.49
CA GLY A 943 -28.27 3.06 -46.26
C GLY A 943 -28.38 3.24 -47.77
N ALA A 944 -27.29 2.98 -48.49
CA ALA A 944 -27.25 3.06 -49.96
C ALA A 944 -26.21 2.11 -50.59
N GLY A 945 -26.41 1.77 -51.86
CA GLY A 945 -25.46 1.00 -52.67
C GLY A 945 -26.01 0.64 -54.05
N GLU A 946 -25.20 -0.05 -54.86
CA GLU A 946 -25.55 -0.44 -56.24
C GLU A 946 -25.76 -1.95 -56.34
N TRP A 947 -26.87 -2.36 -56.94
CA TRP A 947 -27.35 -3.74 -56.97
C TRP A 947 -27.58 -4.23 -58.41
N ARG A 948 -27.37 -5.53 -58.60
CA ARG A 948 -27.56 -6.25 -59.86
C ARG A 948 -28.41 -7.49 -59.61
N VAL A 949 -29.44 -7.65 -60.43
CA VAL A 949 -30.36 -8.79 -60.44
C VAL A 949 -30.12 -9.56 -61.73
N ALA A 950 -29.47 -10.71 -61.64
CA ALA A 950 -29.29 -11.64 -62.76
C ALA A 950 -30.42 -12.67 -62.80
N ASP A 951 -30.65 -13.27 -63.98
CA ASP A 951 -31.64 -14.33 -64.21
C ASP A 951 -33.05 -14.02 -63.69
N LEU A 952 -33.47 -12.76 -63.77
CA LEU A 952 -34.77 -12.32 -63.27
C LEU A 952 -35.90 -12.93 -64.10
N ARG A 953 -36.86 -13.59 -63.43
CA ARG A 953 -38.10 -14.09 -64.03
C ARG A 953 -39.29 -13.62 -63.20
N LEU A 954 -40.10 -12.74 -63.79
CA LEU A 954 -41.36 -12.27 -63.22
C LEU A 954 -42.51 -13.12 -63.81
N PRO A 955 -43.19 -13.97 -63.03
CA PRO A 955 -44.32 -14.76 -63.52
C PRO A 955 -45.49 -13.86 -63.93
N ASP A 956 -46.46 -14.45 -64.64
CA ASP A 956 -47.69 -13.80 -65.09
C ASP A 956 -47.49 -12.41 -65.74
N THR A 957 -46.45 -12.32 -66.59
CA THR A 957 -46.00 -11.08 -67.23
C THR A 957 -45.59 -11.34 -68.69
N ASP A 958 -46.41 -12.07 -69.46
CA ASP A 958 -46.09 -12.38 -70.86
C ASP A 958 -45.88 -11.09 -71.68
N PRO A 959 -44.67 -10.84 -72.22
CA PRO A 959 -44.34 -9.59 -72.92
C PRO A 959 -45.10 -9.42 -74.26
N SER A 960 -45.68 -10.51 -74.78
CA SER A 960 -46.46 -10.55 -76.03
C SER A 960 -47.97 -10.54 -75.77
N ALA A 961 -48.41 -10.34 -74.52
CA ALA A 961 -49.83 -10.32 -74.16
C ALA A 961 -50.63 -9.24 -74.91
N PHE A 962 -50.04 -8.07 -75.18
CA PHE A 962 -50.73 -6.92 -75.79
C PHE A 962 -51.33 -7.23 -77.17
N GLU A 963 -50.60 -7.90 -78.05
CA GLU A 963 -51.09 -8.25 -79.39
C GLU A 963 -52.25 -9.24 -79.31
N ARG A 964 -52.13 -10.27 -78.47
CA ARG A 964 -53.16 -11.29 -78.28
C ARG A 964 -54.41 -10.72 -77.61
N ALA A 965 -54.24 -9.86 -76.61
CA ALA A 965 -55.32 -9.15 -75.94
C ALA A 965 -56.06 -8.21 -76.92
N LEU A 966 -55.33 -7.42 -77.70
CA LEU A 966 -55.91 -6.54 -78.73
C LEU A 966 -56.71 -7.35 -79.76
N LYS A 967 -56.13 -8.43 -80.31
CA LYS A 967 -56.80 -9.31 -81.27
C LYS A 967 -58.06 -9.96 -80.70
N ARG A 968 -58.02 -10.37 -79.42
CA ARG A 968 -59.15 -11.00 -78.71
C ARG A 968 -60.26 -10.00 -78.38
N LEU A 969 -59.92 -8.77 -78.01
CA LEU A 969 -60.90 -7.71 -77.71
C LEU A 969 -61.53 -7.15 -78.99
N LEU A 970 -60.77 -6.86 -80.04
CA LEU A 970 -61.31 -6.34 -81.30
C LEU A 970 -62.23 -7.34 -82.05
N ALA A 971 -62.13 -8.63 -81.73
CA ALA A 971 -63.03 -9.68 -82.23
C ALA A 971 -64.35 -9.81 -81.43
N ASP A 972 -64.48 -9.10 -80.30
CA ASP A 972 -65.68 -9.06 -79.47
C ASP A 972 -66.70 -8.03 -79.99
N ALA A 973 -67.97 -8.22 -79.64
CA ALA A 973 -69.06 -7.29 -79.96
C ALA A 973 -69.02 -6.03 -79.09
N ASP A 974 -68.59 -6.15 -77.83
CA ASP A 974 -68.32 -5.01 -76.94
C ASP A 974 -66.89 -5.10 -76.38
N PRO A 975 -65.91 -4.44 -77.02
CA PRO A 975 -64.53 -4.38 -76.56
C PRO A 975 -64.28 -3.41 -75.39
N LEU A 976 -65.25 -2.56 -75.01
CA LEU A 976 -65.04 -1.45 -74.05
C LEU A 976 -65.80 -1.61 -72.74
N ALA A 977 -66.62 -2.66 -72.59
CA ALA A 977 -67.27 -3.03 -71.33
C ALA A 977 -66.31 -3.04 -70.12
N GLU A 978 -66.83 -2.58 -68.97
CA GLU A 978 -66.08 -2.42 -67.73
C GLU A 978 -65.46 -3.74 -67.23
N GLY A 979 -64.20 -3.69 -66.78
CA GLY A 979 -63.44 -4.84 -66.28
C GLY A 979 -63.00 -5.86 -67.36
N LYS A 980 -63.44 -5.71 -68.61
CA LYS A 980 -63.22 -6.71 -69.68
C LYS A 980 -61.81 -6.65 -70.26
N ALA A 981 -61.25 -5.45 -70.42
CA ALA A 981 -59.87 -5.29 -70.87
C ALA A 981 -58.90 -5.81 -69.80
N GLU A 982 -59.18 -5.52 -68.54
CA GLU A 982 -58.48 -5.96 -67.34
C GLU A 982 -58.48 -7.50 -67.24
N ALA A 983 -59.63 -8.15 -67.43
CA ALA A 983 -59.75 -9.61 -67.42
C ALA A 983 -59.02 -10.28 -68.59
N VAL A 984 -59.11 -9.74 -69.81
CA VAL A 984 -58.41 -10.30 -70.98
C VAL A 984 -56.90 -10.13 -70.86
N LEU A 985 -56.41 -8.95 -70.45
CA LEU A 985 -54.99 -8.74 -70.16
C LEU A 985 -54.51 -9.66 -69.04
N GLY A 986 -55.29 -9.82 -67.96
CA GLY A 986 -54.95 -10.70 -66.84
C GLY A 986 -54.74 -12.16 -67.25
N MET A 987 -55.59 -12.68 -68.13
CA MET A 987 -55.44 -14.01 -68.75
C MET A 987 -54.25 -14.10 -69.71
N GLU A 988 -54.08 -13.12 -70.60
CA GLU A 988 -53.03 -13.19 -71.63
C GLU A 988 -51.63 -12.97 -71.04
N LEU A 989 -51.49 -12.14 -70.00
CA LEU A 989 -50.25 -11.97 -69.23
C LEU A 989 -49.88 -13.25 -68.46
N ALA A 990 -50.86 -14.03 -67.98
CA ALA A 990 -50.64 -15.26 -67.21
C ALA A 990 -50.07 -16.45 -68.03
N ARG A 991 -49.83 -16.30 -69.34
CA ARG A 991 -49.31 -17.39 -70.19
C ARG A 991 -47.80 -17.62 -70.06
N ALA A 992 -47.02 -16.62 -69.63
CA ALA A 992 -45.56 -16.70 -69.57
C ALA A 992 -44.96 -15.68 -68.59
N ALA A 993 -43.68 -15.85 -68.29
CA ALA A 993 -42.91 -14.94 -67.45
C ALA A 993 -42.16 -13.88 -68.27
N LEU A 994 -42.02 -12.66 -67.74
CA LEU A 994 -41.05 -11.68 -68.22
C LEU A 994 -39.67 -12.04 -67.67
N ALA A 995 -38.80 -12.56 -68.55
CA ALA A 995 -37.42 -12.87 -68.22
C ALA A 995 -36.46 -11.74 -68.68
N ALA A 996 -35.44 -11.46 -67.87
CA ALA A 996 -34.31 -10.60 -68.22
C ALA A 996 -32.98 -11.13 -67.63
N PRO A 997 -31.88 -11.19 -68.42
CA PRO A 997 -30.64 -11.82 -67.98
C PRO A 997 -29.88 -10.99 -66.93
N THR A 998 -30.04 -9.66 -66.94
CA THR A 998 -29.45 -8.74 -65.95
C THR A 998 -30.24 -7.44 -65.88
N VAL A 999 -30.51 -6.96 -64.67
CA VAL A 999 -31.02 -5.63 -64.34
C VAL A 999 -30.04 -4.98 -63.36
N SER A 1000 -29.59 -3.76 -63.63
CA SER A 1000 -28.81 -2.95 -62.67
C SER A 1000 -29.70 -1.86 -62.07
N THR A 1001 -29.57 -1.60 -60.77
CA THR A 1001 -30.47 -0.69 -60.04
C THR A 1001 -29.80 -0.13 -58.78
N SER A 1002 -30.01 1.16 -58.52
CA SER A 1002 -29.60 1.79 -57.27
C SER A 1002 -30.50 1.33 -56.12
N ALA A 1003 -29.90 0.91 -55.02
CA ALA A 1003 -30.57 0.45 -53.81
C ALA A 1003 -30.43 1.51 -52.70
N ALA A 1004 -31.56 2.02 -52.21
CA ALA A 1004 -31.63 2.95 -51.09
C ALA A 1004 -32.46 2.33 -49.97
N LEU A 1005 -31.89 2.21 -48.78
CA LEU A 1005 -32.58 1.81 -47.56
C LEU A 1005 -32.95 3.08 -46.79
N VAL A 1006 -34.24 3.33 -46.58
CA VAL A 1006 -34.73 4.54 -45.91
C VAL A 1006 -35.82 4.18 -44.92
N SER A 1007 -35.63 4.55 -43.65
CA SER A 1007 -36.57 4.28 -42.55
C SER A 1007 -37.05 2.82 -42.50
N GLY A 1008 -36.14 1.87 -42.69
CA GLY A 1008 -36.43 0.43 -42.71
C GLY A 1008 -37.04 -0.12 -43.99
N SER A 1009 -37.20 0.67 -45.04
CA SER A 1009 -37.74 0.21 -46.33
C SER A 1009 -36.66 0.25 -47.42
N LEU A 1010 -36.33 -0.91 -47.99
CA LEU A 1010 -35.33 -1.07 -49.07
C LEU A 1010 -36.01 -0.79 -50.42
N ARG A 1011 -35.58 0.26 -51.11
CA ARG A 1011 -36.11 0.67 -52.42
C ARG A 1011 -35.05 0.51 -53.51
N LEU A 1012 -35.36 -0.28 -54.52
CA LEU A 1012 -34.62 -0.42 -55.77
C LEU A 1012 -35.28 0.48 -56.82
N SER A 1013 -34.59 1.54 -57.26
CA SER A 1013 -35.19 2.59 -58.08
C SER A 1013 -34.12 3.42 -58.81
N PRO A 1014 -34.16 3.56 -60.14
CA PRO A 1014 -35.10 2.94 -61.07
C PRO A 1014 -34.87 1.43 -61.22
N PHE A 1015 -35.94 0.67 -61.41
CA PHE A 1015 -35.88 -0.76 -61.72
C PHE A 1015 -36.46 -0.97 -63.12
N VAL A 1016 -35.63 -1.44 -64.06
CA VAL A 1016 -35.97 -1.48 -65.50
C VAL A 1016 -35.70 -2.86 -66.07
N VAL A 1017 -36.77 -3.61 -66.34
CA VAL A 1017 -36.72 -4.97 -66.88
C VAL A 1017 -36.99 -4.89 -68.38
N GLN A 1018 -36.01 -5.23 -69.22
CA GLN A 1018 -36.14 -5.16 -70.68
C GLN A 1018 -35.91 -6.52 -71.33
N ASN A 1019 -36.73 -6.84 -72.34
CA ASN A 1019 -36.46 -7.95 -73.26
C ASN A 1019 -36.67 -7.50 -74.72
N ALA A 1020 -36.89 -8.45 -75.64
CA ALA A 1020 -37.08 -8.16 -77.06
C ALA A 1020 -38.44 -7.51 -77.39
N ALA A 1021 -39.52 -7.87 -76.70
CA ALA A 1021 -40.88 -7.48 -77.04
C ALA A 1021 -41.46 -6.36 -76.13
N ALA A 1022 -40.99 -6.25 -74.89
CA ALA A 1022 -41.49 -5.28 -73.93
C ALA A 1022 -40.39 -4.72 -73.00
N SER A 1023 -40.76 -3.68 -72.25
CA SER A 1023 -39.99 -3.16 -71.12
C SER A 1023 -40.94 -2.80 -69.97
N TRP A 1024 -40.65 -3.31 -68.77
CA TRP A 1024 -41.26 -2.86 -67.53
C TRP A 1024 -40.34 -1.83 -66.86
N GLN A 1025 -40.88 -0.67 -66.49
CA GLN A 1025 -40.14 0.37 -65.77
C GLN A 1025 -40.92 0.79 -64.53
N GLY A 1026 -40.24 0.78 -63.38
CA GLY A 1026 -40.87 1.10 -62.10
C GLY A 1026 -39.88 1.19 -60.95
N ALA A 1027 -40.37 0.91 -59.75
CA ALA A 1027 -39.57 0.73 -58.54
C ALA A 1027 -40.02 -0.53 -57.79
N VAL A 1028 -39.09 -1.11 -57.03
CA VAL A 1028 -39.37 -2.23 -56.13
C VAL A 1028 -39.03 -1.79 -54.71
N THR A 1029 -39.99 -1.89 -53.79
CA THR A 1029 -39.81 -1.58 -52.37
C THR A 1029 -40.06 -2.84 -51.56
N TYR A 1030 -39.17 -3.12 -50.60
CA TYR A 1030 -39.35 -4.17 -49.61
C TYR A 1030 -39.24 -3.58 -48.21
N ASP A 1031 -40.33 -3.62 -47.47
CA ASP A 1031 -40.41 -3.05 -46.14
C ASP A 1031 -39.92 -4.04 -45.08
N LEU A 1032 -38.77 -3.78 -44.46
CA LEU A 1032 -38.21 -4.67 -43.43
C LEU A 1032 -39.06 -4.68 -42.15
N LYS A 1033 -39.87 -3.64 -41.89
CA LYS A 1033 -40.72 -3.56 -40.68
C LYS A 1033 -41.86 -4.59 -40.75
N SER A 1034 -42.53 -4.70 -41.91
CA SER A 1034 -43.68 -5.60 -42.15
C SER A 1034 -43.36 -6.86 -42.96
N LEU A 1035 -42.15 -6.95 -43.54
CA LEU A 1035 -41.72 -7.98 -44.51
C LEU A 1035 -42.55 -8.01 -45.81
N ALA A 1036 -43.18 -6.89 -46.15
CA ALA A 1036 -44.02 -6.72 -47.34
C ALA A 1036 -43.24 -6.23 -48.57
N LEU A 1037 -43.60 -6.75 -49.74
CA LEU A 1037 -43.22 -6.26 -51.05
C LEU A 1037 -44.24 -5.23 -51.56
N GLU A 1038 -43.75 -4.17 -52.18
CA GLU A 1038 -44.48 -3.39 -53.19
C GLU A 1038 -43.56 -3.15 -54.40
N ALA A 1039 -43.78 -3.90 -55.48
CA ALA A 1039 -43.23 -3.59 -56.80
C ALA A 1039 -44.30 -2.88 -57.62
N ARG A 1040 -44.00 -1.74 -58.24
CA ARG A 1040 -44.98 -0.98 -59.04
C ARG A 1040 -44.31 -0.29 -60.23
N GLY A 1041 -44.89 -0.43 -61.40
CA GLY A 1041 -44.37 0.13 -62.64
C GLY A 1041 -45.31 -0.07 -63.83
N THR A 1042 -44.85 0.35 -65.00
CA THR A 1042 -45.59 0.23 -66.26
C THR A 1042 -44.87 -0.74 -67.17
N LEU A 1043 -45.58 -1.78 -67.63
CA LEU A 1043 -45.15 -2.61 -68.76
C LEU A 1043 -45.57 -1.90 -70.04
N ALA A 1044 -44.64 -1.66 -70.96
CA ALA A 1044 -44.92 -1.13 -72.30
C ALA A 1044 -44.36 -2.06 -73.37
N ALA A 1045 -45.10 -2.25 -74.47
CA ALA A 1045 -44.59 -2.94 -75.64
C ALA A 1045 -43.50 -2.12 -76.34
N LYS A 1046 -42.47 -2.77 -76.90
CA LYS A 1046 -41.42 -2.11 -77.68
C LYS A 1046 -41.86 -1.71 -79.10
N ALA A 1047 -42.94 -2.32 -79.59
CA ALA A 1047 -43.59 -2.00 -80.86
C ALA A 1047 -45.11 -1.95 -80.69
N ALA A 1048 -45.78 -1.15 -81.51
CA ALA A 1048 -47.24 -1.12 -81.57
C ALA A 1048 -47.76 -2.36 -82.35
N PRO A 1049 -48.73 -3.13 -81.83
CA PRO A 1049 -49.35 -4.24 -82.57
C PRO A 1049 -50.02 -3.78 -83.87
N GLN A 1050 -50.20 -4.71 -84.82
CA GLN A 1050 -50.89 -4.41 -86.07
C GLN A 1050 -52.34 -3.93 -85.81
N GLY A 1051 -52.68 -2.74 -86.33
CA GLY A 1051 -53.97 -2.08 -86.08
C GLY A 1051 -54.02 -1.17 -84.85
N TRP A 1052 -52.95 -1.09 -84.06
CA TRP A 1052 -52.83 -0.11 -82.98
C TRP A 1052 -52.52 1.30 -83.50
N VAL A 1053 -52.99 2.34 -82.80
CA VAL A 1053 -52.85 3.75 -83.20
C VAL A 1053 -52.22 4.56 -82.06
N GLY A 1054 -51.19 5.34 -82.38
CA GLY A 1054 -50.45 6.14 -81.40
C GLY A 1054 -49.21 5.43 -80.84
N ALA A 1055 -48.78 5.82 -79.63
CA ALA A 1055 -47.65 5.19 -78.95
C ALA A 1055 -47.95 3.71 -78.60
N PRO A 1056 -46.93 2.83 -78.51
CA PRO A 1056 -47.13 1.42 -78.17
C PRO A 1056 -47.96 1.18 -76.90
N PRO A 1057 -48.75 0.09 -76.86
CA PRO A 1057 -49.62 -0.21 -75.72
C PRO A 1057 -48.83 -0.38 -74.43
N SER A 1058 -49.43 0.05 -73.32
CA SER A 1058 -48.88 -0.13 -71.98
C SER A 1058 -49.97 -0.47 -70.96
N VAL A 1059 -49.56 -1.08 -69.85
CA VAL A 1059 -50.41 -1.49 -68.73
C VAL A 1059 -49.65 -1.27 -67.43
N GLY A 1060 -50.31 -0.72 -66.40
CA GLY A 1060 -49.73 -0.64 -65.07
C GLY A 1060 -49.73 -2.01 -64.42
N LEU A 1061 -48.60 -2.46 -63.87
CA LEU A 1061 -48.49 -3.72 -63.13
C LEU A 1061 -47.88 -3.45 -61.76
N ALA A 1062 -48.51 -4.01 -60.73
CA ALA A 1062 -47.97 -4.01 -59.37
C ALA A 1062 -48.05 -5.39 -58.72
N TRP A 1063 -47.17 -5.63 -57.75
CA TRP A 1063 -47.17 -6.80 -56.88
C TRP A 1063 -47.07 -6.34 -55.43
N ARG A 1064 -48.01 -6.77 -54.59
CA ARG A 1064 -48.16 -6.29 -53.21
C ARG A 1064 -48.40 -7.43 -52.21
N GLY A 1065 -47.97 -7.23 -50.97
CA GLY A 1065 -48.18 -8.17 -49.86
C GLY A 1065 -46.92 -8.96 -49.51
N SER A 1066 -47.06 -10.20 -49.04
CA SER A 1066 -45.90 -11.04 -48.70
C SER A 1066 -45.09 -11.40 -49.94
N LEU A 1067 -43.77 -11.32 -49.86
CA LEU A 1067 -42.85 -11.75 -50.93
C LEU A 1067 -42.99 -13.25 -51.29
N ALA A 1068 -43.57 -14.05 -50.39
CA ALA A 1068 -43.87 -15.47 -50.64
C ALA A 1068 -45.15 -15.71 -51.45
N ALA A 1069 -46.12 -14.79 -51.37
CA ALA A 1069 -47.41 -14.89 -52.05
C ALA A 1069 -47.96 -13.49 -52.39
N PRO A 1070 -47.32 -12.76 -53.33
CA PRO A 1070 -47.71 -11.41 -53.69
C PRO A 1070 -48.97 -11.40 -54.56
N VAL A 1071 -49.89 -10.47 -54.30
CA VAL A 1071 -51.06 -10.20 -55.13
C VAL A 1071 -50.64 -9.32 -56.31
N ARG A 1072 -50.94 -9.75 -57.54
CA ARG A 1072 -50.73 -8.99 -58.77
C ARG A 1072 -51.92 -8.08 -59.06
N GLU A 1073 -51.69 -6.77 -59.10
CA GLU A 1073 -52.66 -5.76 -59.55
C GLU A 1073 -52.37 -5.36 -61.01
N ILE A 1074 -53.44 -5.07 -61.77
CA ILE A 1074 -53.36 -4.67 -63.19
C ILE A 1074 -54.19 -3.40 -63.40
N ASP A 1075 -53.56 -2.34 -63.88
CA ASP A 1075 -54.20 -1.11 -64.33
C ASP A 1075 -54.20 -1.07 -65.86
N ALA A 1076 -55.34 -1.43 -66.45
CA ALA A 1076 -55.56 -1.40 -67.90
C ALA A 1076 -55.92 -0.01 -68.45
N GLY A 1077 -55.99 1.04 -67.64
CA GLY A 1077 -56.39 2.39 -68.07
C GLY A 1077 -55.68 2.89 -69.34
N PRO A 1078 -54.33 2.85 -69.42
CA PRO A 1078 -53.58 3.26 -70.62
C PRO A 1078 -53.91 2.40 -71.85
N PHE A 1079 -54.04 1.07 -71.67
CA PHE A 1079 -54.43 0.15 -72.75
C PHE A 1079 -55.86 0.39 -73.22
N ARG A 1080 -56.81 0.59 -72.29
CA ARG A 1080 -58.23 0.83 -72.57
C ARG A 1080 -58.45 2.13 -73.32
N ASN A 1081 -57.66 3.17 -73.02
CA ASN A 1081 -57.67 4.43 -73.77
C ASN A 1081 -57.20 4.25 -75.22
N GLY A 1082 -56.12 3.48 -75.45
CA GLY A 1082 -55.68 3.13 -76.80
C GLY A 1082 -56.67 2.25 -77.56
N LEU A 1083 -57.25 1.26 -76.90
CA LEU A 1083 -58.33 0.43 -77.45
C LEU A 1083 -59.55 1.27 -77.84
N ALA A 1084 -59.96 2.22 -77.00
CA ALA A 1084 -61.06 3.14 -77.29
C ALA A 1084 -60.77 4.01 -78.53
N ALA A 1085 -59.54 4.49 -78.72
CA ALA A 1085 -59.16 5.21 -79.93
C ALA A 1085 -59.25 4.33 -81.20
N ILE A 1086 -58.88 3.06 -81.12
CA ILE A 1086 -58.99 2.10 -82.23
C ILE A 1086 -60.45 1.75 -82.54
N VAL A 1087 -61.27 1.54 -81.50
CA VAL A 1087 -62.70 1.24 -81.65
C VAL A 1087 -63.47 2.44 -82.20
N LEU A 1088 -63.19 3.65 -81.71
CA LEU A 1088 -63.75 4.90 -82.24
C LEU A 1088 -63.33 5.11 -83.69
N LYS A 1089 -62.06 4.88 -84.03
CA LYS A 1089 -61.59 4.94 -85.43
C LYS A 1089 -62.33 3.91 -86.30
N ARG A 1090 -62.46 2.66 -85.86
CA ARG A 1090 -63.15 1.60 -86.62
C ARG A 1090 -64.63 1.93 -86.85
N GLU A 1091 -65.29 2.53 -85.86
CA GLU A 1091 -66.69 2.93 -85.98
C GLU A 1091 -66.85 4.18 -86.85
N LEU A 1092 -65.91 5.14 -86.82
CA LEU A 1092 -65.83 6.25 -87.79
C LEU A 1092 -65.63 5.74 -89.23
N GLU A 1093 -64.65 4.86 -89.48
CA GLU A 1093 -64.42 4.26 -90.81
C GLU A 1093 -65.66 3.47 -91.31
N LYS A 1094 -66.42 2.86 -90.39
CA LYS A 1094 -67.68 2.14 -90.67
C LYS A 1094 -68.85 3.10 -90.94
N ILE A 1095 -68.92 4.25 -90.27
CA ILE A 1095 -69.89 5.31 -90.56
C ILE A 1095 -69.58 5.91 -91.93
N GLU A 1096 -68.34 6.29 -92.21
CA GLU A 1096 -67.92 6.80 -93.54
C GLU A 1096 -68.19 5.79 -94.67
N ALA A 1097 -67.96 4.49 -94.42
CA ALA A 1097 -68.28 3.43 -95.37
C ALA A 1097 -69.80 3.27 -95.57
N PHE A 1098 -70.60 3.41 -94.52
CA PHE A 1098 -72.06 3.37 -94.60
C PHE A 1098 -72.64 4.59 -95.34
N GLU A 1099 -72.10 5.79 -95.09
CA GLU A 1099 -72.46 7.02 -95.81
C GLU A 1099 -72.07 6.94 -97.30
N LYS A 1100 -70.88 6.42 -97.62
CA LYS A 1100 -70.51 6.12 -99.02
C LYS A 1100 -71.48 5.13 -99.67
N ALA A 1101 -71.81 4.03 -98.98
CA ALA A 1101 -72.73 3.01 -99.49
C ALA A 1101 -74.18 3.53 -99.64
N GLN A 1102 -74.60 4.50 -98.83
CA GLN A 1102 -75.87 5.24 -98.99
C GLN A 1102 -75.80 6.15 -100.23
N ALA A 1103 -74.78 7.00 -100.33
CA ALA A 1103 -74.61 7.95 -101.43
C ALA A 1103 -74.49 7.28 -102.81
N GLU A 1104 -73.81 6.14 -102.89
CA GLU A 1104 -73.66 5.37 -104.11
C GLU A 1104 -74.98 4.70 -104.55
N ARG A 1105 -75.77 4.21 -103.60
CA ARG A 1105 -77.12 3.67 -103.84
C ARG A 1105 -78.10 4.76 -104.31
N GLN A 1106 -77.98 5.97 -103.75
CA GLN A 1106 -78.74 7.15 -104.17
C GLN A 1106 -78.47 7.51 -105.65
N ARG A 1107 -77.20 7.45 -106.09
CA ARG A 1107 -76.79 7.70 -107.48
C ARG A 1107 -77.34 6.64 -108.45
N GLN A 1108 -77.34 5.36 -108.06
CA GLN A 1108 -77.87 4.28 -108.92
C GLN A 1108 -79.37 4.44 -109.21
N ILE A 1109 -80.16 4.86 -108.22
CA ILE A 1109 -81.61 5.10 -108.38
C ILE A 1109 -81.86 6.27 -109.35
N GLN A 1110 -81.09 7.35 -109.27
CA GLN A 1110 -81.20 8.48 -110.20
C GLN A 1110 -80.81 8.09 -111.64
N ALA A 1111 -79.74 7.30 -111.81
CA ALA A 1111 -79.29 6.84 -113.12
C ALA A 1111 -80.32 5.97 -113.85
N GLN A 1112 -81.06 5.11 -113.12
CA GLN A 1112 -82.14 4.30 -113.70
C GLN A 1112 -83.32 5.17 -114.21
N GLN A 1113 -83.68 6.22 -113.47
CA GLN A 1113 -84.80 7.11 -113.86
C GLN A 1113 -84.48 7.99 -115.09
N GLU A 1114 -83.21 8.34 -115.33
CA GLU A 1114 -82.82 8.98 -116.60
C GLU A 1114 -82.89 8.00 -117.78
N ALA A 1115 -82.43 6.76 -117.60
CA ALA A 1115 -82.39 5.76 -118.66
C ALA A 1115 -83.80 5.44 -119.20
N GLU A 1116 -84.78 5.30 -118.32
CA GLU A 1116 -86.16 5.00 -118.72
C GLU A 1116 -86.82 6.14 -119.52
N ARG A 1117 -86.48 7.42 -119.21
CA ARG A 1117 -86.94 8.57 -120.00
C ARG A 1117 -86.33 8.60 -121.39
N ARG A 1118 -85.02 8.34 -121.51
CA ARG A 1118 -84.32 8.28 -122.82
C ARG A 1118 -84.87 7.16 -123.70
N ALA A 1119 -85.22 6.00 -123.12
CA ALA A 1119 -85.80 4.87 -123.84
C ALA A 1119 -87.19 5.19 -124.46
N LYS A 1120 -88.06 5.89 -123.75
CA LYS A 1120 -89.40 6.26 -124.25
C LYS A 1120 -89.35 7.28 -125.40
N ALA A 1121 -88.46 8.28 -125.32
CA ALA A 1121 -88.30 9.27 -126.39
C ALA A 1121 -87.82 8.63 -127.73
N ALA A 1122 -86.84 7.73 -127.67
CA ALA A 1122 -86.29 7.09 -128.87
C ALA A 1122 -87.31 6.22 -129.63
N ALA A 1123 -88.25 5.58 -128.92
CA ALA A 1123 -89.31 4.78 -129.54
C ALA A 1123 -90.30 5.62 -130.37
N GLU A 1124 -90.59 6.85 -129.94
CA GLU A 1124 -91.54 7.76 -130.58
C GLU A 1124 -90.97 8.48 -131.82
N GLU A 1125 -89.65 8.57 -131.93
CA GLU A 1125 -88.97 8.99 -133.16
C GLU A 1125 -88.88 7.85 -134.18
N ALA A 1126 -88.55 6.63 -133.75
CA ALA A 1126 -88.52 5.46 -134.62
C ALA A 1126 -89.88 5.17 -135.29
N ALA A 1127 -90.99 5.32 -134.54
CA ALA A 1127 -92.34 5.17 -135.06
C ALA A 1127 -92.71 6.21 -136.13
N ARG A 1128 -92.19 7.44 -136.03
CA ARG A 1128 -92.37 8.49 -137.04
C ARG A 1128 -91.54 8.22 -138.30
N GLN A 1129 -90.29 7.76 -138.14
CA GLN A 1129 -89.42 7.43 -139.29
C GLN A 1129 -89.89 6.21 -140.09
N ALA A 1130 -90.61 5.27 -139.47
CA ALA A 1130 -91.20 4.14 -140.17
C ALA A 1130 -92.32 4.57 -141.15
N LYS A 1131 -93.31 5.33 -140.67
CA LYS A 1131 -94.44 5.81 -141.49
C LYS A 1131 -93.98 6.69 -142.66
N ALA A 1132 -93.01 7.57 -142.41
CA ALA A 1132 -92.44 8.43 -143.43
C ALA A 1132 -91.79 7.68 -144.62
N ARG A 1133 -91.43 6.39 -144.46
CA ARG A 1133 -90.91 5.55 -145.55
C ARG A 1133 -92.02 4.90 -146.38
N GLU A 1134 -93.09 4.43 -145.75
CA GLU A 1134 -94.26 3.89 -146.48
C GLU A 1134 -94.99 4.98 -147.30
N GLU A 1135 -95.03 6.21 -146.78
CA GLU A 1135 -95.57 7.36 -147.52
C GLU A 1135 -94.63 7.80 -148.67
N ALA A 1136 -93.31 7.70 -148.50
CA ALA A 1136 -92.35 8.05 -149.55
C ALA A 1136 -92.45 7.16 -150.80
N ASP A 1137 -92.57 5.84 -150.65
CA ASP A 1137 -92.70 4.94 -151.80
C ASP A 1137 -94.05 5.06 -152.51
N ARG A 1138 -95.14 5.43 -151.81
CA ARG A 1138 -96.41 5.78 -152.46
C ARG A 1138 -96.35 7.13 -153.17
N ALA A 1139 -95.77 8.14 -152.52
CA ALA A 1139 -95.57 9.46 -153.11
C ALA A 1139 -94.70 9.39 -154.38
N ARG A 1140 -93.74 8.46 -154.46
CA ARG A 1140 -92.89 8.26 -155.63
C ARG A 1140 -93.65 7.82 -156.90
N ILE A 1141 -94.80 7.15 -156.74
CA ILE A 1141 -95.67 6.74 -157.85
C ILE A 1141 -96.66 7.85 -158.24
N GLU A 1142 -97.16 8.64 -157.27
CA GLU A 1142 -98.05 9.76 -157.55
C GLU A 1142 -97.29 11.02 -158.07
N ALA A 1143 -96.00 11.15 -157.75
CA ALA A 1143 -95.17 12.31 -158.13
C ALA A 1143 -94.86 12.40 -159.63
N GLU A 1144 -94.75 11.28 -160.35
CA GLU A 1144 -94.68 11.29 -161.84
C GLU A 1144 -95.91 11.95 -162.47
N ARG A 1145 -97.03 12.01 -161.74
CA ARG A 1145 -98.30 12.58 -162.20
C ARG A 1145 -98.41 14.08 -161.98
N ILE A 1146 -97.75 14.61 -160.94
CA ILE A 1146 -97.91 16.01 -160.47
C ILE A 1146 -96.64 16.86 -160.69
N GLN A 1147 -95.60 16.30 -161.33
CA GLN A 1147 -94.58 17.11 -162.03
C GLN A 1147 -95.17 18.01 -163.16
N SER A 1148 -96.47 17.87 -163.43
CA SER A 1148 -97.29 18.67 -164.34
C SER A 1148 -97.65 20.08 -163.83
N GLN A 1149 -97.50 20.40 -162.53
CA GLN A 1149 -97.85 21.73 -161.99
C GLN A 1149 -96.77 22.36 -161.09
N GLN A 1150 -95.97 23.22 -161.73
CA GLN A 1150 -95.47 24.53 -161.28
C GLN A 1150 -95.10 24.70 -159.79
N ARG A 1151 -93.81 24.81 -159.43
CA ARG A 1151 -92.91 25.98 -159.65
C ARG A 1151 -93.24 27.18 -158.74
N ASN A 1152 -92.45 27.32 -157.67
CA ASN A 1152 -91.93 28.54 -157.01
C ASN A 1152 -91.39 28.11 -155.62
N ASP A 1153 -90.11 28.26 -155.26
CA ASP A 1153 -89.24 29.44 -155.05
C ASP A 1153 -89.10 29.81 -153.53
N PRO A 1154 -88.01 30.46 -153.08
CA PRO A 1154 -87.33 30.02 -151.85
C PRO A 1154 -87.00 31.10 -150.79
N ASN A 1155 -86.49 30.67 -149.61
CA ASN A 1155 -85.54 31.38 -148.72
C ASN A 1155 -85.07 30.39 -147.60
N ALA A 1156 -83.83 30.37 -147.08
CA ALA A 1156 -83.02 31.38 -146.34
C ALA A 1156 -83.49 31.57 -144.86
N ALA A 1157 -82.64 31.78 -143.84
CA ALA A 1157 -81.16 31.83 -143.78
C ALA A 1157 -80.59 31.64 -142.33
N LEU A 1158 -79.28 31.36 -142.24
CA LEU A 1158 -78.21 31.96 -141.41
C LEU A 1158 -78.55 33.22 -140.53
N PRO A 1159 -77.80 33.59 -139.43
CA PRO A 1159 -76.66 32.94 -138.72
C PRO A 1159 -76.68 33.18 -137.13
N PRO A 1160 -75.63 33.59 -136.34
CA PRO A 1160 -75.63 33.64 -134.85
C PRO A 1160 -75.51 35.13 -134.34
N PRO A 1161 -74.61 35.64 -133.44
CA PRO A 1161 -73.76 35.14 -132.32
C PRO A 1161 -73.77 36.03 -131.02
N ASP A 1162 -72.71 35.92 -130.18
CA ASP A 1162 -72.16 36.90 -129.21
C ASP A 1162 -72.83 37.18 -127.82
N GLY A 1163 -72.03 37.74 -126.88
CA GLY A 1163 -72.37 38.11 -125.48
C GLY A 1163 -72.46 39.64 -125.26
N PRO A 1164 -71.95 40.28 -124.17
CA PRO A 1164 -71.31 39.81 -122.91
C PRO A 1164 -71.81 40.59 -121.63
N THR A 1165 -70.92 40.92 -120.64
CA THR A 1165 -71.07 41.87 -119.47
C THR A 1165 -72.01 41.52 -118.28
N ALA A 1166 -71.87 42.03 -117.03
CA ALA A 1166 -70.70 42.50 -116.23
C ALA A 1166 -71.03 42.81 -114.71
N ALA A 1167 -70.07 42.56 -113.80
CA ALA A 1167 -69.76 43.33 -112.55
C ALA A 1167 -70.74 43.27 -111.31
N PRO A 1168 -70.65 44.11 -110.23
CA PRO A 1168 -70.03 43.69 -108.93
C PRO A 1168 -70.67 44.16 -107.56
N PHE A 1169 -70.04 43.79 -106.40
CA PHE A 1169 -70.30 44.22 -104.98
C PHE A 1169 -71.63 43.73 -104.31
N THR A 1170 -71.88 43.71 -102.98
CA THR A 1170 -71.29 44.36 -101.75
C THR A 1170 -71.41 43.49 -100.45
N MET A 1171 -70.98 44.01 -99.27
CA MET A 1171 -70.94 43.40 -97.90
C MET A 1171 -72.28 43.50 -97.10
N PRO A 1172 -72.38 43.38 -95.74
CA PRO A 1172 -71.75 42.57 -94.64
C PRO A 1172 -72.87 41.86 -93.79
N PRO A 1173 -72.83 41.60 -92.44
CA PRO A 1173 -71.78 41.46 -91.40
C PRO A 1173 -71.69 39.99 -90.85
N LEU A 1174 -71.54 39.52 -89.58
CA LEU A 1174 -71.62 40.01 -88.17
C LEU A 1174 -70.65 39.23 -87.21
N THR A 1175 -70.81 39.36 -85.87
CA THR A 1175 -69.77 39.13 -84.82
C THR A 1175 -70.27 38.36 -83.55
N PRO A 1176 -69.66 38.39 -82.32
CA PRO A 1176 -68.93 37.27 -81.66
C PRO A 1176 -69.45 37.02 -80.20
N PRO A 1177 -68.68 36.88 -79.07
CA PRO A 1177 -67.32 36.37 -78.72
C PRO A 1177 -67.42 35.14 -77.74
N LEU A 1178 -66.50 34.69 -76.86
CA LEU A 1178 -65.15 35.04 -76.31
C LEU A 1178 -64.29 33.74 -76.23
N GLU A 1179 -62.95 33.65 -76.07
CA GLU A 1179 -61.82 34.54 -75.67
C GLU A 1179 -61.54 34.65 -74.14
N ILE A 1180 -60.31 34.80 -73.57
CA ILE A 1180 -58.85 34.65 -73.92
C ILE A 1180 -58.09 34.56 -72.55
N ALA A 1181 -56.98 33.81 -72.33
CA ALA A 1181 -55.60 34.36 -72.14
C ALA A 1181 -54.55 33.35 -71.57
N PRO A 1182 -53.30 33.38 -72.06
CA PRO A 1182 -52.06 32.99 -71.34
C PRO A 1182 -50.98 34.13 -71.38
N PRO A 1183 -49.71 33.96 -70.94
CA PRO A 1183 -49.08 33.46 -69.68
C PRO A 1183 -48.48 34.69 -68.89
N PRO A 1184 -47.27 34.76 -68.27
CA PRO A 1184 -46.30 33.79 -67.70
C PRO A 1184 -45.72 34.10 -66.27
N ALA A 1185 -44.78 33.24 -65.84
CA ALA A 1185 -43.71 33.31 -64.81
C ALA A 1185 -43.42 34.57 -63.93
N ILE A 1186 -43.11 34.33 -62.64
CA ILE A 1186 -41.84 34.70 -61.92
C ILE A 1186 -41.78 34.08 -60.48
N ASN A 1187 -40.58 34.04 -59.87
CA ASN A 1187 -40.21 33.43 -58.57
C ASN A 1187 -40.96 33.94 -57.31
N VAL A 1188 -40.95 33.13 -56.22
CA VAL A 1188 -40.35 33.48 -54.88
C VAL A 1188 -40.42 32.28 -53.88
N ARG A 1189 -39.49 32.23 -52.89
CA ARG A 1189 -39.39 31.29 -51.74
C ARG A 1189 -39.90 31.96 -50.43
N PRO A 1190 -39.87 31.37 -49.20
CA PRO A 1190 -39.79 29.97 -48.74
C PRO A 1190 -40.95 29.60 -47.77
N GLY A 1191 -40.90 28.43 -47.11
CA GLY A 1191 -41.57 28.19 -45.81
C GLY A 1191 -42.28 26.85 -45.71
N GLY A 1192 -41.85 25.99 -44.76
CA GLY A 1192 -42.35 24.63 -44.56
C GLY A 1192 -41.25 23.73 -44.01
#